data_AF-A0A2D6SVX2-F1
#
_entry.id   AF-A0A2D6SVX2-F1
#
_cell.length_a   1.000
_cell.length_b   1.000
_cell.length_c   1.000
_cell.angle_alpha   90.00
_cell.angle_beta   90.00
_cell.angle_gamma   90.00
#
_symmetry.space_group_name_H-M   'P 1'
#
loop_
_entity.id
_entity.type
_entity.pdbx_description
1 polymer ?
#
loop_
_entity_poly.entity_id
_entity_poly.type
_entity_poly.pdbx_seq_one_letter_code
_entity_poly.pdbx_strand_id
1 'polypeptide(L)'
;MEFDGKATIEPLPTLLYDGSHPLTMEARISFDGEFPKDLKHSIHFLGRDNIVALQIQRKGVLLAYAMSVPEPAHALANQILEQNQAAHVAVVYDGKTLSFYVDGKLQRERVPAVIAKRDIARSLGIGAYQYSDEQHSNTFRLIMDEVRFSNTARYTKDFTPQKRFETDKSTLALYHFDSGSGTVLKDSSGNGHHGKMVGAKWVSVDDELNVIEKPRTPLAAAADHHRRAAEWVISVGGSVGCFEEERYLNVSKVEDLPSKPFVLVDMELNHVEQPIDEGLKLLRGLSTLTDFGAFHSSLTDTGLANLTDNGRVRFPNLTHVHLVGTQVSDIGWRYLSESPGLERVELRATNISDGRWMVGCLQLQHVDISVTRIPPEHLADLVSLPDLRRLNISGSQLKGVGAKHVGNCRQLKEFAVYGCREGFDSSVLQRMVNLTHLTLEDVDRAQLNASLLSMLARMPKLEYMSIADADFDGGSIQGAEPLKSVRMFAIKASLEDDFVVAHQRLLPNLDELTLGYCELTDADLKHFEAWTGLRRLFVADNPKLTEPAVAALHKALPNCTIVSDFGTLEGAQASAPPRAVAPFDAEQAKQHQAAWAKHLGVPVEKNVDLGGGEKLTMVLIPPGEFLMGSTDEERARFLKEATAAGNQSALDATNAEGPQHRVAITKPFYLSACEVTQEQYRLVAGTSPSYFSSSGDGKETVAGQVTHRHPVENVSWLDAVSFCNKLSAQEERQPSYAIAESNVTRANGNGYRLPTEAEWEYACRAGSTGAFHFADEGALDNHAWIAGNSRDATHPVGAKQPNGFGVYDMYGNVLEWCWDWYAVEHYKTRAGRGGVNDPLGPAAGLARVLRGGYINQNVDCRSASRGGQPPDTRISDAGFRLALTIDAVKALTRIENVPPPAAAPFDAEQAKQHQAAWAKHLDVPVEKTVDLGDNEKLTMVLIPPGEFLMGSTDEDRARLVEAAPGANGGSSIDRDPNEGPQHRVKITQPFWLSRHEVTRGQLQQFVEQAGHKTEAERNGKGGFGVVGGQWGQDPRFVWSNPGFEQTDEHPVVQVSRNDAEEFCRWLSKKAGGAKYVLPSEAQWEYACRAGSTTLFYLGDSEAALGEQVWSKENSPRGTHPVGQLKPNAWNLFDMHGNVWEWCSDGYAADYYKKSPTNDPTGPATSPAYVSRGGGWGSHAWESRSTGRSNKTAEYADHAQGFRVAMRIDAPLPSGRVGEEPRLLSPHPTVRADFPHTAVHQPLA
;
A
#
# COMPACT_ATOMS: atom_id res chain seq x y z
N MET A 1 -15.32 -13.92 43.47
CA MET A 1 -14.75 -12.65 44.00
C MET A 1 -14.66 -11.61 42.88
N GLU A 2 -15.16 -10.39 43.09
CA GLU A 2 -15.07 -9.29 42.11
C GLU A 2 -13.84 -8.40 42.38
N PHE A 3 -13.07 -8.14 41.33
CA PHE A 3 -11.97 -7.18 41.30
C PHE A 3 -12.36 -6.03 40.38
N ASP A 4 -12.42 -4.83 40.92
CA ASP A 4 -12.80 -3.60 40.22
C ASP A 4 -11.63 -2.94 39.48
N GLY A 5 -10.57 -3.70 39.20
CA GLY A 5 -9.28 -3.28 38.62
C GLY A 5 -8.42 -2.33 39.47
N LYS A 6 -8.86 -1.98 40.69
CA LYS A 6 -8.06 -1.30 41.73
C LYS A 6 -7.80 -2.20 42.94
N ALA A 7 -8.62 -3.23 43.09
CA ALA A 7 -8.56 -4.22 44.16
C ALA A 7 -7.30 -5.11 44.14
N THR A 8 -6.80 -5.47 45.33
CA THR A 8 -5.70 -6.42 45.55
C THR A 8 -6.00 -7.39 46.71
N ILE A 9 -5.38 -8.56 46.66
CA ILE A 9 -5.29 -9.51 47.77
C ILE A 9 -3.81 -9.78 48.07
N GLU A 10 -3.45 -9.57 49.33
CA GLU A 10 -2.09 -9.79 49.84
C GLU A 10 -2.06 -11.02 50.78
N PRO A 11 -1.35 -12.11 50.45
CA PRO A 11 -1.18 -13.26 51.33
C PRO A 11 -0.45 -12.89 52.64
N LEU A 12 -0.91 -13.43 53.78
CA LEU A 12 -0.36 -13.26 55.12
C LEU A 12 -0.15 -14.64 55.79
N PRO A 13 1.10 -15.08 56.06
CA PRO A 13 2.35 -14.39 55.75
C PRO A 13 2.59 -14.33 54.23
N THR A 14 3.38 -13.35 53.82
CA THR A 14 3.67 -13.08 52.41
C THR A 14 4.29 -14.28 51.71
N LEU A 15 3.71 -14.70 50.59
CA LEU A 15 4.28 -15.71 49.71
C LEU A 15 5.45 -15.09 48.95
N LEU A 16 6.67 -15.60 49.12
CA LEU A 16 7.87 -15.07 48.47
C LEU A 16 8.38 -16.00 47.37
N TYR A 17 8.78 -15.44 46.24
CA TYR A 17 9.41 -16.17 45.13
C TYR A 17 10.65 -15.43 44.63
N ASP A 18 11.74 -16.15 44.42
CA ASP A 18 13.04 -15.63 44.00
C ASP A 18 13.48 -16.13 42.62
N GLY A 19 12.65 -16.93 41.94
CA GLY A 19 12.97 -17.55 40.65
C GLY A 19 13.75 -18.87 40.74
N SER A 20 14.06 -19.36 41.95
CA SER A 20 14.97 -20.51 42.14
C SER A 20 14.36 -21.90 41.92
N HIS A 21 13.04 -21.99 41.78
CA HIS A 21 12.32 -23.25 41.57
C HIS A 21 11.17 -23.09 40.58
N PRO A 22 10.63 -24.20 40.02
CA PRO A 22 9.45 -24.15 39.16
C PRO A 22 8.24 -23.53 39.86
N LEU A 23 7.37 -22.90 39.08
CA LEU A 23 6.17 -22.23 39.58
C LEU A 23 5.01 -22.49 38.63
N THR A 24 3.88 -22.97 39.19
CA THR A 24 2.60 -22.96 38.49
C THR A 24 1.65 -22.00 39.19
N MET A 25 1.01 -21.15 38.40
CA MET A 25 -0.07 -20.30 38.83
C MET A 25 -1.27 -20.60 37.96
N GLU A 26 -2.39 -20.93 38.59
CA GLU A 26 -3.62 -21.22 37.86
C GLU A 26 -4.84 -20.62 38.55
N ALA A 27 -5.79 -20.19 37.73
CA ALA A 27 -7.01 -19.55 38.20
C ALA A 27 -8.19 -19.91 37.31
N ARG A 28 -9.41 -19.80 37.86
CA ARG A 28 -10.64 -19.70 37.08
C ARG A 28 -11.14 -18.27 37.10
N ILE A 29 -11.29 -17.70 35.90
CA ILE A 29 -11.60 -16.29 35.69
C ILE A 29 -12.71 -16.10 34.68
N SER A 30 -13.46 -15.01 34.82
CA SER A 30 -14.37 -14.45 33.81
C SER A 30 -14.37 -12.92 33.90
N PHE A 31 -14.74 -12.22 32.82
CA PHE A 31 -14.76 -10.76 32.79
C PHE A 31 -16.17 -10.22 32.56
N ASP A 32 -16.53 -9.19 33.31
CA ASP A 32 -17.82 -8.50 33.16
C ASP A 32 -17.58 -7.05 32.69
N GLY A 33 -17.57 -6.82 31.38
CA GLY A 33 -17.52 -5.47 30.78
C GLY A 33 -16.83 -5.37 29.42
N GLU A 34 -16.99 -4.23 28.76
CA GLU A 34 -16.26 -3.87 27.53
C GLU A 34 -14.82 -3.43 27.83
N PHE A 35 -13.87 -3.77 26.95
CA PHE A 35 -12.48 -3.32 27.03
C PHE A 35 -12.39 -1.83 26.61
N PRO A 36 -11.93 -0.89 27.46
CA PRO A 36 -11.88 0.52 27.08
C PRO A 36 -10.88 0.78 25.94
N LYS A 37 -11.23 1.72 25.04
CA LYS A 37 -10.51 2.00 23.78
C LYS A 37 -9.05 2.48 23.95
N ASP A 38 -8.67 2.99 25.14
CA ASP A 38 -7.36 3.63 25.41
C ASP A 38 -6.56 3.05 26.58
N LEU A 39 -6.31 1.74 26.63
CA LEU A 39 -5.52 1.15 27.72
C LEU A 39 -4.31 0.33 27.24
N LYS A 40 -3.10 0.70 27.69
CA LYS A 40 -2.10 -0.30 28.11
C LYS A 40 -2.44 -0.53 29.58
N HIS A 41 -2.81 -1.73 30.08
CA HIS A 41 -2.64 -2.21 31.48
C HIS A 41 -3.36 -3.56 31.69
N SER A 42 -2.91 -4.32 32.71
CA SER A 42 -3.13 -5.74 32.95
C SER A 42 -3.67 -6.04 34.35
N ILE A 43 -4.44 -7.13 34.53
CA ILE A 43 -4.63 -7.72 35.87
C ILE A 43 -3.51 -8.70 36.12
N HIS A 44 -2.83 -8.57 37.26
CA HIS A 44 -1.66 -9.35 37.62
C HIS A 44 -2.03 -10.43 38.63
N PHE A 45 -1.61 -11.63 38.32
CA PHE A 45 -1.30 -12.60 39.36
C PHE A 45 0.21 -12.41 39.58
N LEU A 46 0.59 -11.91 40.77
CA LEU A 46 1.93 -11.57 41.33
C LEU A 46 2.25 -10.07 41.53
N GLY A 47 2.80 -9.77 42.72
CA GLY A 47 3.08 -8.43 43.27
C GLY A 47 4.47 -7.86 42.96
N ARG A 48 4.71 -6.62 43.45
CA ARG A 48 5.88 -5.72 43.23
C ARG A 48 7.04 -6.32 42.43
N ASP A 49 7.03 -6.02 41.12
CA ASP A 49 8.12 -6.12 40.13
C ASP A 49 7.97 -7.17 39.00
N ASN A 50 6.86 -7.93 38.85
CA ASN A 50 6.56 -8.78 37.65
C ASN A 50 7.53 -9.94 37.31
N ILE A 51 7.99 -10.77 38.28
CA ILE A 51 8.95 -11.86 37.99
C ILE A 51 8.37 -12.91 37.01
N VAL A 52 7.18 -13.43 37.31
CA VAL A 52 6.30 -14.15 36.39
C VAL A 52 4.93 -13.49 36.53
N ALA A 53 4.16 -13.31 35.46
CA ALA A 53 2.84 -12.72 35.55
C ALA A 53 1.92 -13.33 34.49
N LEU A 54 0.65 -13.46 34.84
CA LEU A 54 -0.44 -13.52 33.86
C LEU A 54 -1.02 -12.12 33.73
N GLN A 55 -1.16 -11.64 32.51
CA GLN A 55 -1.66 -10.33 32.13
C GLN A 55 -2.82 -10.47 31.14
N ILE A 56 -3.78 -9.56 31.21
CA ILE A 56 -4.86 -9.43 30.22
C ILE A 56 -4.68 -8.08 29.54
N GLN A 57 -4.60 -8.07 28.21
CA GLN A 57 -4.35 -6.89 27.37
C GLN A 57 -5.60 -6.47 26.59
N ARG A 58 -5.49 -5.45 25.72
CA ARG A 58 -6.60 -4.92 24.90
C ARG A 58 -7.35 -6.06 24.20
N LYS A 59 -8.68 -5.94 24.12
CA LYS A 59 -9.59 -6.90 23.47
C LYS A 59 -9.59 -8.31 24.06
N GLY A 60 -9.10 -8.54 25.28
CA GLY A 60 -9.17 -9.86 25.94
C GLY A 60 -8.01 -10.80 25.61
N VAL A 61 -6.93 -10.26 25.05
CA VAL A 61 -5.70 -11.03 24.78
C VAL A 61 -5.02 -11.37 26.10
N LEU A 62 -4.83 -12.66 26.36
CA LEU A 62 -4.10 -13.14 27.52
C LEU A 62 -2.60 -13.25 27.22
N LEU A 63 -1.77 -12.75 28.12
CA LEU A 63 -0.30 -12.78 28.03
C LEU A 63 0.27 -13.41 29.30
N ALA A 64 1.07 -14.46 29.15
CA ALA A 64 2.01 -14.86 30.19
C ALA A 64 3.35 -14.12 29.98
N TYR A 65 3.89 -13.60 31.06
CA TYR A 65 5.11 -12.80 31.09
C TYR A 65 6.09 -13.38 32.10
N ALA A 66 7.37 -13.37 31.78
CA ALA A 66 8.44 -13.61 32.76
C ALA A 66 9.60 -12.65 32.53
N MET A 67 10.12 -12.05 33.60
CA MET A 67 11.38 -11.31 33.55
C MET A 67 12.56 -12.28 33.49
N SER A 68 12.82 -12.76 32.28
CA SER A 68 14.02 -13.53 31.94
C SER A 68 15.18 -12.62 31.52
N VAL A 69 16.39 -13.19 31.51
CA VAL A 69 17.61 -12.58 30.98
C VAL A 69 18.04 -13.33 29.71
N PRO A 70 18.50 -12.63 28.65
CA PRO A 70 18.77 -11.19 28.60
C PRO A 70 17.52 -10.32 28.43
N GLU A 71 16.44 -10.87 27.87
CA GLU A 71 15.19 -10.14 27.59
C GLU A 71 13.98 -10.83 28.22
N PRO A 72 12.90 -10.08 28.52
CA PRO A 72 11.68 -10.67 29.06
C PRO A 72 11.02 -11.65 28.08
N ALA A 73 10.53 -12.78 28.61
CA ALA A 73 9.82 -13.79 27.85
C ALA A 73 8.32 -13.49 27.85
N HIS A 74 7.71 -13.57 26.66
CA HIS A 74 6.29 -13.31 26.43
C HIS A 74 5.64 -14.50 25.73
N ALA A 75 4.57 -15.05 26.30
CA ALA A 75 3.74 -16.06 25.65
C ALA A 75 2.30 -15.57 25.55
N LEU A 76 1.88 -15.19 24.34
CA LEU A 76 0.52 -14.74 24.04
C LEU A 76 -0.41 -15.93 23.81
N ALA A 77 -1.65 -15.85 24.32
CA ALA A 77 -2.70 -16.76 23.89
C ALA A 77 -3.07 -16.49 22.43
N ASN A 78 -3.28 -17.56 21.66
CA ASN A 78 -3.91 -17.47 20.33
C ASN A 78 -5.42 -17.22 20.47
N GLN A 79 -5.99 -17.59 21.62
CA GLN A 79 -7.39 -17.39 21.94
C GLN A 79 -7.60 -16.09 22.73
N ILE A 80 -8.56 -15.28 22.29
CA ILE A 80 -9.08 -14.14 23.04
C ILE A 80 -10.14 -14.65 24.01
N LEU A 81 -10.08 -14.22 25.28
CA LEU A 81 -11.11 -14.56 26.26
C LEU A 81 -12.28 -13.58 26.15
N GLU A 82 -13.46 -14.07 25.79
CA GLU A 82 -14.64 -13.24 25.56
C GLU A 82 -15.31 -12.77 26.86
N GLN A 83 -16.12 -11.71 26.77
CA GLN A 83 -16.88 -11.20 27.91
C GLN A 83 -17.82 -12.29 28.47
N ASN A 84 -17.85 -12.42 29.79
CA ASN A 84 -18.60 -13.42 30.56
C ASN A 84 -18.25 -14.88 30.25
N GLN A 85 -17.17 -15.13 29.49
CA GLN A 85 -16.64 -16.47 29.30
C GLN A 85 -15.75 -16.83 30.49
N ALA A 86 -16.09 -17.94 31.17
CA ALA A 86 -15.20 -18.50 32.17
C ALA A 86 -14.09 -19.30 31.48
N ALA A 87 -12.87 -19.17 31.97
CA ALA A 87 -11.75 -19.98 31.54
C ALA A 87 -10.88 -20.41 32.71
N HIS A 88 -10.32 -21.60 32.59
CA HIS A 88 -9.15 -22.01 33.36
C HIS A 88 -7.90 -21.49 32.66
N VAL A 89 -7.07 -20.75 33.40
CA VAL A 89 -5.80 -20.24 32.91
C VAL A 89 -4.67 -20.77 33.77
N ALA A 90 -3.60 -21.24 33.15
CA ALA A 90 -2.41 -21.69 33.86
C ALA A 90 -1.12 -21.20 33.21
N VAL A 91 -0.30 -20.50 33.99
CA VAL A 91 1.07 -20.13 33.65
C VAL A 91 2.02 -21.08 34.36
N VAL A 92 2.90 -21.72 33.60
CA VAL A 92 3.84 -22.72 34.11
C VAL A 92 5.26 -22.32 33.75
N TYR A 93 6.08 -22.08 34.76
CA TYR A 93 7.52 -21.94 34.62
C TYR A 93 8.19 -23.20 35.16
N ASP A 94 8.94 -23.90 34.30
CA ASP A 94 9.62 -25.15 34.66
C ASP A 94 11.10 -24.99 35.06
N GLY A 95 11.58 -23.74 35.12
CA GLY A 95 12.99 -23.42 35.36
C GLY A 95 13.78 -23.10 34.07
N LYS A 96 13.22 -23.40 32.90
CA LYS A 96 13.86 -23.16 31.58
C LYS A 96 12.91 -22.54 30.57
N THR A 97 11.62 -22.81 30.68
CA THR A 97 10.60 -22.37 29.74
C THR A 97 9.36 -21.86 30.45
N LEU A 98 8.72 -20.87 29.83
CA LEU A 98 7.41 -20.38 30.20
C LEU A 98 6.37 -20.99 29.25
N SER A 99 5.38 -21.65 29.83
CA SER A 99 4.23 -22.23 29.11
C SER A 99 2.94 -21.58 29.57
N PHE A 100 2.02 -21.38 28.63
CA PHE A 100 0.72 -20.80 28.93
C PHE A 100 -0.42 -21.66 28.38
N TYR A 101 -1.34 -22.02 29.26
CA TYR A 101 -2.48 -22.88 28.97
C TYR A 101 -3.80 -22.15 29.21
N VAL A 102 -4.76 -22.34 28.30
CA VAL A 102 -6.15 -21.87 28.43
C VAL A 102 -7.07 -23.08 28.24
N ASP A 103 -7.92 -23.33 29.24
CA ASP A 103 -8.67 -24.57 29.49
C ASP A 103 -7.84 -25.84 29.23
N GLY A 104 -6.62 -25.82 29.76
CA GLY A 104 -5.68 -26.93 29.67
C GLY A 104 -5.08 -27.17 28.28
N LYS A 105 -5.31 -26.29 27.29
CA LYS A 105 -4.66 -26.32 25.98
C LYS A 105 -3.48 -25.36 25.90
N LEU A 106 -2.32 -25.87 25.48
CA LEU A 106 -1.13 -25.05 25.26
C LEU A 106 -1.39 -24.08 24.11
N GLN A 107 -1.18 -22.79 24.36
CA GLN A 107 -1.60 -21.76 23.40
C GLN A 107 -0.61 -21.53 22.25
N ARG A 108 0.70 -21.71 22.51
CA ARG A 108 1.81 -21.56 21.56
C ARG A 108 2.96 -22.48 21.96
N GLU A 109 4.02 -22.53 21.13
CA GLU A 109 5.27 -23.17 21.53
C GLU A 109 5.81 -22.60 22.84
N ARG A 110 6.48 -23.45 23.62
CA ARG A 110 7.02 -23.04 24.93
C ARG A 110 8.12 -22.03 24.73
N VAL A 111 8.04 -20.92 25.45
CA VAL A 111 8.98 -19.82 25.29
C VAL A 111 10.17 -20.07 26.21
N PRO A 112 11.42 -20.09 25.69
CA PRO A 112 12.60 -20.12 26.54
C PRO A 112 12.58 -18.92 27.50
N ALA A 113 12.67 -19.20 28.79
CA ALA A 113 12.67 -18.19 29.83
C ALA A 113 13.69 -18.61 30.89
N VAL A 114 14.74 -17.82 31.08
CA VAL A 114 15.71 -18.05 32.15
C VAL A 114 15.54 -16.95 33.18
N ILE A 115 14.87 -17.26 34.29
CA ILE A 115 14.68 -16.32 35.40
C ILE A 115 15.92 -16.42 36.30
N ALA A 116 16.72 -15.37 36.33
CA ALA A 116 17.87 -15.30 37.24
C ALA A 116 17.38 -15.29 38.69
N LYS A 117 17.97 -16.16 39.52
CA LYS A 117 17.72 -16.17 40.96
C LYS A 117 18.02 -14.80 41.54
N ARG A 118 17.07 -14.21 42.26
CA ARG A 118 17.23 -12.89 42.89
C ARG A 118 17.76 -13.01 44.31
N ASP A 119 18.60 -12.05 44.70
CA ASP A 119 19.14 -11.96 46.06
C ASP A 119 18.05 -11.64 47.11
N ILE A 120 16.93 -11.07 46.69
CA ILE A 120 15.78 -10.74 47.54
C ILE A 120 14.50 -11.31 46.91
N ALA A 121 13.91 -12.31 47.57
CA ALA A 121 12.63 -12.91 47.17
C ALA A 121 11.48 -11.90 47.23
N ARG A 122 10.53 -11.98 46.30
CA ARG A 122 9.45 -10.98 46.14
C ARG A 122 8.06 -11.57 46.35
N SER A 123 7.14 -10.72 46.80
CA SER A 123 5.77 -11.11 47.17
C SER A 123 4.91 -11.54 45.99
N LEU A 124 4.20 -12.66 46.15
CA LEU A 124 3.11 -13.09 45.30
C LEU A 124 1.79 -12.47 45.79
N GLY A 125 0.98 -11.97 44.87
CA GLY A 125 -0.30 -11.31 45.16
C GLY A 125 -1.33 -11.53 44.04
N ILE A 126 -2.58 -11.15 44.28
CA ILE A 126 -3.68 -11.29 43.29
C ILE A 126 -4.33 -9.92 43.10
N GLY A 127 -4.42 -9.41 41.87
CA GLY A 127 -5.14 -8.16 41.55
C GLY A 127 -4.28 -7.06 40.92
N ALA A 128 -4.64 -5.79 41.19
CA ALA A 128 -4.04 -4.62 40.53
C ALA A 128 -2.65 -4.22 41.06
N TYR A 129 -1.79 -3.67 40.20
CA TYR A 129 -0.48 -3.15 40.59
C TYR A 129 -0.48 -1.62 40.65
N GLN A 130 -0.34 -1.01 41.84
CA GLN A 130 -0.24 0.45 41.99
C GLN A 130 1.24 0.90 41.95
N TYR A 131 1.66 1.50 40.83
CA TYR A 131 2.87 2.34 40.80
C TYR A 131 2.56 3.67 41.51
N SER A 132 3.50 4.17 42.31
CA SER A 132 3.36 5.35 43.16
C SER A 132 2.90 6.61 42.40
N ASP A 133 1.94 7.33 43.01
CA ASP A 133 1.57 8.75 42.87
C ASP A 133 0.97 9.31 41.57
N GLU A 134 0.60 8.49 40.58
CA GLU A 134 -0.22 8.97 39.44
C GLU A 134 -1.67 8.45 39.50
N GLN A 135 -2.64 9.38 39.40
CA GLN A 135 -4.09 9.13 39.37
C GLN A 135 -4.58 8.42 38.08
N HIS A 136 -3.89 7.39 37.60
CA HIS A 136 -4.34 6.61 36.45
C HIS A 136 -5.14 5.39 36.90
N SER A 137 -6.36 5.61 37.39
CA SER A 137 -7.26 4.52 37.75
C SER A 137 -8.23 4.19 36.61
N ASN A 138 -7.71 3.55 35.56
CA ASN A 138 -8.52 3.03 34.45
C ASN A 138 -8.70 1.53 34.65
N THR A 139 -9.88 1.10 35.08
CA THR A 139 -10.13 -0.26 35.56
C THR A 139 -11.19 -1.03 34.76
N PHE A 140 -11.05 -2.35 34.68
CA PHE A 140 -12.10 -3.26 34.20
C PHE A 140 -12.41 -4.32 35.28
N ARG A 141 -13.65 -4.84 35.27
CA ARG A 141 -14.13 -5.80 36.29
C ARG A 141 -13.77 -7.23 35.92
N LEU A 142 -13.11 -7.93 36.84
CA LEU A 142 -12.79 -9.36 36.75
C LEU A 142 -13.52 -10.11 37.86
N ILE A 143 -14.12 -11.23 37.52
CA ILE A 143 -14.67 -12.19 38.47
C ILE A 143 -13.71 -13.38 38.53
N MET A 144 -13.29 -13.74 39.74
CA MET A 144 -12.44 -14.91 39.99
C MET A 144 -13.14 -15.90 40.89
N ASP A 145 -13.15 -17.16 40.47
CA ASP A 145 -13.78 -18.27 41.18
C ASP A 145 -12.79 -18.97 42.11
N GLU A 146 -11.61 -19.34 41.63
CA GLU A 146 -10.55 -19.87 42.49
C GLU A 146 -9.15 -19.64 41.92
N VAL A 147 -8.13 -19.67 42.78
CA VAL A 147 -6.72 -19.51 42.40
C VAL A 147 -5.80 -20.40 43.24
N ARG A 148 -4.83 -21.03 42.58
CA ARG A 148 -3.83 -21.90 43.19
C ARG A 148 -2.42 -21.50 42.76
N PHE A 149 -1.52 -21.42 43.75
CA PHE A 149 -0.08 -21.28 43.56
C PHE A 149 0.62 -22.59 43.90
N SER A 150 1.63 -22.99 43.13
CA SER A 150 2.34 -24.25 43.37
C SER A 150 3.81 -24.16 43.03
N ASN A 151 4.66 -24.80 43.85
CA ASN A 151 6.12 -24.79 43.72
C ASN A 151 6.67 -25.84 42.73
N THR A 152 5.82 -26.30 41.81
CA THR A 152 6.16 -27.29 40.78
C THR A 152 5.60 -26.85 39.44
N ALA A 153 6.17 -27.35 38.34
CA ALA A 153 5.58 -27.25 37.01
C ALA A 153 4.52 -28.35 36.85
N ARG A 154 3.25 -28.04 37.14
CA ARG A 154 2.16 -29.03 37.15
C ARG A 154 1.86 -29.60 35.76
N TYR A 155 2.09 -28.82 34.71
CA TYR A 155 1.66 -29.15 33.36
C TYR A 155 2.79 -28.99 32.35
N THR A 156 3.12 -30.09 31.67
CA THR A 156 4.10 -30.17 30.59
C THR A 156 3.49 -30.72 29.31
N LYS A 157 2.17 -30.64 29.16
CA LYS A 157 1.39 -30.98 27.95
C LYS A 157 -0.05 -30.54 28.19
N ASP A 158 -0.87 -30.61 27.13
CA ASP A 158 -2.30 -30.43 27.24
C ASP A 158 -2.91 -31.32 28.34
N PHE A 159 -3.86 -30.78 29.09
CA PHE A 159 -4.56 -31.45 30.18
C PHE A 159 -6.02 -31.03 30.23
N THR A 160 -6.81 -31.73 31.03
CA THR A 160 -8.18 -31.32 31.35
C THR A 160 -8.14 -30.61 32.69
N PRO A 161 -8.56 -29.33 32.78
CA PRO A 161 -8.62 -28.63 34.05
C PRO A 161 -9.45 -29.41 35.08
N GLN A 162 -8.97 -29.43 36.34
CA GLN A 162 -9.78 -29.96 37.43
C GLN A 162 -11.06 -29.15 37.54
N LYS A 163 -12.18 -29.77 37.92
CA LYS A 163 -13.43 -29.04 38.22
C LYS A 163 -13.35 -28.20 39.48
N ARG A 164 -12.39 -28.54 40.35
CA ARG A 164 -12.10 -27.84 41.59
C ARG A 164 -10.63 -28.02 41.94
N PHE A 165 -9.93 -26.96 42.37
CA PHE A 165 -8.54 -27.08 42.76
C PHE A 165 -8.42 -27.76 44.13
N GLU A 166 -7.71 -28.87 44.20
CA GLU A 166 -7.46 -29.53 45.48
C GLU A 166 -6.07 -29.18 46.02
N THR A 167 -5.89 -29.28 47.34
CA THR A 167 -4.58 -29.13 47.97
C THR A 167 -3.78 -30.43 47.83
N ASP A 168 -2.49 -30.30 47.55
CA ASP A 168 -1.53 -31.39 47.57
C ASP A 168 -0.18 -30.88 48.12
N LYS A 169 0.82 -31.76 48.17
CA LYS A 169 2.15 -31.43 48.73
C LYS A 169 2.88 -30.30 47.99
N SER A 170 2.47 -29.97 46.77
CA SER A 170 3.08 -28.92 45.95
C SER A 170 2.28 -27.62 45.95
N THR A 171 1.09 -27.61 46.57
CA THR A 171 0.27 -26.40 46.71
C THR A 171 0.89 -25.47 47.75
N LEU A 172 1.21 -24.24 47.35
CA LEU A 172 1.72 -23.19 48.22
C LEU A 172 0.58 -22.43 48.90
N ALA A 173 -0.42 -22.00 48.13
CA ALA A 173 -1.62 -21.36 48.63
C ALA A 173 -2.80 -21.63 47.69
N LEU A 174 -4.00 -21.69 48.26
CA LEU A 174 -5.23 -21.97 47.53
C LEU A 174 -6.37 -21.12 48.10
N TYR A 175 -7.09 -20.40 47.24
CA TYR A 175 -8.25 -19.61 47.63
C TYR A 175 -9.42 -19.96 46.70
N HIS A 176 -10.55 -20.32 47.29
CA HIS A 176 -11.73 -20.84 46.58
C HIS A 176 -12.86 -19.84 46.35
N PHE A 177 -12.80 -18.66 46.98
CA PHE A 177 -13.81 -17.60 46.88
C PHE A 177 -15.31 -18.02 46.99
N ASP A 178 -15.63 -19.15 47.62
CA ASP A 178 -17.00 -19.70 47.67
C ASP A 178 -18.00 -18.85 48.46
N SER A 179 -17.56 -18.24 49.55
CA SER A 179 -18.37 -17.35 50.39
C SER A 179 -17.50 -16.69 51.46
N GLY A 180 -17.84 -15.47 51.85
CA GLY A 180 -17.18 -14.79 52.96
C GLY A 180 -17.76 -13.41 53.25
N SER A 181 -17.32 -12.83 54.36
CA SER A 181 -17.59 -11.44 54.76
C SER A 181 -16.35 -10.84 55.43
N GLY A 182 -16.20 -9.52 55.40
CA GLY A 182 -15.02 -8.83 55.92
C GLY A 182 -13.84 -8.79 54.93
N THR A 183 -12.63 -8.54 55.42
CA THR A 183 -11.42 -8.25 54.62
C THR A 183 -10.36 -9.35 54.65
N VAL A 184 -10.65 -10.52 55.21
CA VAL A 184 -9.71 -11.64 55.34
C VAL A 184 -10.22 -12.84 54.52
N LEU A 185 -9.33 -13.43 53.72
CA LEU A 185 -9.53 -14.61 52.90
C LEU A 185 -8.78 -15.80 53.49
N LYS A 186 -9.48 -16.90 53.73
CA LYS A 186 -8.86 -18.09 54.29
C LYS A 186 -8.09 -18.85 53.19
N ASP A 187 -6.82 -19.16 53.43
CA ASP A 187 -6.06 -20.11 52.64
C ASP A 187 -6.53 -21.54 52.92
N SER A 188 -7.00 -22.20 51.87
CA SER A 188 -7.51 -23.57 51.87
C SER A 188 -6.41 -24.61 51.62
N SER A 189 -5.16 -24.19 51.37
CA SER A 189 -4.05 -25.12 51.17
C SER A 189 -3.62 -25.84 52.45
N GLY A 190 -3.83 -25.20 53.61
CA GLY A 190 -3.34 -25.66 54.91
C GLY A 190 -2.00 -25.03 55.34
N ASN A 191 -1.37 -24.19 54.51
CA ASN A 191 -0.07 -23.57 54.79
C ASN A 191 -0.16 -22.22 55.53
N GLY A 192 -1.38 -21.73 55.77
CA GLY A 192 -1.63 -20.57 56.63
C GLY A 192 -1.41 -19.22 55.94
N HIS A 193 -1.37 -19.16 54.61
CA HIS A 193 -1.20 -17.93 53.84
C HIS A 193 -2.53 -17.16 53.68
N HIS A 194 -3.23 -16.84 54.77
CA HIS A 194 -4.51 -16.12 54.70
C HIS A 194 -4.39 -14.79 53.94
N GLY A 195 -5.23 -14.53 52.94
CA GLY A 195 -5.19 -13.30 52.16
C GLY A 195 -5.84 -12.11 52.90
N LYS A 196 -5.31 -10.91 52.76
CA LYS A 196 -5.99 -9.66 53.13
C LYS A 196 -6.48 -8.96 51.88
N MET A 197 -7.78 -8.70 51.82
CA MET A 197 -8.41 -7.98 50.73
C MET A 197 -8.32 -6.47 50.92
N VAL A 198 -7.92 -5.78 49.85
CA VAL A 198 -7.89 -4.31 49.77
C VAL A 198 -8.67 -3.92 48.52
N GLY A 199 -9.88 -3.39 48.69
CA GLY A 199 -10.75 -2.95 47.57
C GLY A 199 -11.58 -4.05 46.88
N ALA A 200 -11.22 -5.34 47.03
CA ALA A 200 -12.00 -6.45 46.47
C ALA A 200 -13.35 -6.64 47.18
N LYS A 201 -14.37 -7.10 46.45
CA LYS A 201 -15.73 -7.28 47.00
C LYS A 201 -16.25 -8.69 46.79
N TRP A 202 -16.89 -9.23 47.84
CA TRP A 202 -17.74 -10.41 47.73
C TRP A 202 -18.99 -10.03 46.92
N VAL A 203 -19.25 -10.79 45.86
CA VAL A 203 -20.47 -10.67 45.05
C VAL A 203 -21.22 -11.99 45.11
N SER A 204 -22.53 -11.91 45.31
CA SER A 204 -23.41 -13.08 45.22
C SER A 204 -23.55 -13.47 43.76
N VAL A 205 -23.47 -14.77 43.51
CA VAL A 205 -23.58 -15.34 42.19
C VAL A 205 -24.80 -16.26 42.26
N ASP A 206 -25.90 -15.94 41.57
CA ASP A 206 -27.08 -16.81 41.55
C ASP A 206 -26.67 -18.17 40.93
N ASP A 207 -27.22 -19.28 41.46
CA ASP A 207 -26.90 -20.67 41.06
C ASP A 207 -27.07 -20.97 39.55
N GLU A 208 -27.62 -20.01 38.78
CA GLU A 208 -27.76 -20.04 37.32
C GLU A 208 -26.60 -19.40 36.53
N LEU A 209 -25.54 -18.91 37.19
CA LEU A 209 -24.20 -18.95 36.58
C LEU A 209 -23.73 -20.41 36.56
N ASN A 210 -24.47 -21.23 35.80
CA ASN A 210 -23.84 -22.11 34.85
C ASN A 210 -22.77 -21.24 34.18
N VAL A 211 -21.52 -21.42 34.62
CA VAL A 211 -20.40 -21.48 33.70
C VAL A 211 -20.96 -22.33 32.57
N ILE A 212 -21.50 -21.69 31.54
CA ILE A 212 -21.87 -22.39 30.35
C ILE A 212 -20.52 -22.91 29.90
N GLU A 213 -20.22 -24.17 30.19
CA GLU A 213 -19.49 -24.99 29.23
C GLU A 213 -20.35 -24.90 27.97
N LYS A 214 -20.29 -23.76 27.26
CA LYS A 214 -20.71 -23.72 25.88
C LYS A 214 -19.81 -24.80 25.31
N PRO A 215 -20.37 -25.87 24.73
CA PRO A 215 -19.54 -26.81 23.99
C PRO A 215 -18.69 -25.92 23.09
N ARG A 216 -17.36 -25.95 23.27
CA ARG A 216 -16.46 -25.22 22.39
C ARG A 216 -16.90 -25.65 21.01
N THR A 217 -17.47 -24.76 20.22
CA THR A 217 -17.73 -25.03 18.82
C THR A 217 -16.35 -25.36 18.28
N PRO A 218 -16.03 -26.63 17.96
CA PRO A 218 -14.69 -26.97 17.51
C PRO A 218 -14.32 -26.04 16.36
N LEU A 219 -13.04 -25.77 16.11
CA LEU A 219 -12.60 -24.94 14.96
C LEU A 219 -13.28 -25.41 13.64
N ALA A 220 -13.62 -26.69 13.55
CA ALA A 220 -14.43 -27.31 12.50
C ALA A 220 -15.91 -26.84 12.46
N ALA A 221 -16.57 -26.59 13.59
CA ALA A 221 -17.96 -26.15 13.66
C ALA A 221 -18.14 -24.62 13.56
N ALA A 222 -17.12 -23.82 13.90
CA ALA A 222 -17.13 -22.38 13.60
C ALA A 222 -16.91 -22.14 12.09
N ALA A 223 -16.00 -22.89 11.48
CA ALA A 223 -15.85 -22.97 10.03
C ALA A 223 -17.14 -23.43 9.33
N ASP A 224 -17.86 -24.39 9.93
CA ASP A 224 -19.17 -24.85 9.45
C ASP A 224 -20.24 -23.76 9.52
N HIS A 225 -20.22 -22.91 10.56
CA HIS A 225 -21.18 -21.80 10.69
C HIS A 225 -20.94 -20.70 9.65
N HIS A 226 -19.69 -20.24 9.47
CA HIS A 226 -19.36 -19.28 8.41
C HIS A 226 -19.70 -19.82 7.02
N ARG A 227 -19.42 -21.11 6.77
CA ARG A 227 -19.79 -21.77 5.52
C ARG A 227 -21.30 -21.82 5.32
N ARG A 228 -22.07 -22.30 6.29
CA ARG A 228 -23.54 -22.39 6.18
C ARG A 228 -24.21 -21.03 5.95
N ALA A 229 -23.68 -19.97 6.58
CA ALA A 229 -24.15 -18.61 6.33
C ALA A 229 -23.83 -18.16 4.90
N ALA A 230 -22.62 -18.43 4.42
CA ALA A 230 -22.18 -18.10 3.07
C ALA A 230 -23.02 -18.82 2.00
N GLU A 231 -23.20 -20.12 2.17
CA GLU A 231 -24.00 -20.96 1.29
C GLU A 231 -25.45 -20.48 1.21
N TRP A 232 -26.04 -20.08 2.34
CA TRP A 232 -27.39 -19.53 2.35
C TRP A 232 -27.48 -18.19 1.60
N VAL A 233 -26.60 -17.23 1.88
CA VAL A 233 -26.60 -15.91 1.20
C VAL A 233 -26.52 -16.09 -0.32
N ILE A 234 -25.63 -16.97 -0.77
CA ILE A 234 -25.46 -17.29 -2.18
C ILE A 234 -26.70 -17.99 -2.75
N SER A 235 -27.28 -18.95 -2.01
CA SER A 235 -28.47 -19.68 -2.46
C SER A 235 -29.67 -18.78 -2.71
N VAL A 236 -29.74 -17.62 -2.04
CA VAL A 236 -30.81 -16.64 -2.22
C VAL A 236 -30.50 -15.58 -3.28
N GLY A 237 -29.38 -15.69 -4.00
CA GLY A 237 -28.96 -14.77 -5.05
C GLY A 237 -28.05 -13.62 -4.60
N GLY A 238 -27.54 -13.68 -3.36
CA GLY A 238 -26.57 -12.72 -2.83
C GLY A 238 -25.11 -13.09 -3.10
N SER A 239 -24.20 -12.26 -2.61
CA SER A 239 -22.74 -12.51 -2.62
C SER A 239 -22.12 -12.26 -1.25
N VAL A 240 -20.96 -12.88 -0.99
CA VAL A 240 -20.23 -12.78 0.28
C VAL A 240 -18.75 -12.47 0.09
N GLY A 241 -18.19 -11.66 0.97
CA GLY A 241 -16.76 -11.45 1.15
C GLY A 241 -16.23 -12.36 2.26
N CYS A 242 -15.13 -13.08 2.03
CA CYS A 242 -14.52 -13.94 3.03
C CYS A 242 -12.98 -13.94 3.01
N PHE A 243 -12.37 -14.27 4.15
CA PHE A 243 -10.93 -14.46 4.29
C PHE A 243 -10.55 -15.92 4.56
N GLU A 244 -9.59 -16.42 3.80
CA GLU A 244 -8.88 -17.69 4.03
C GLU A 244 -7.38 -17.37 4.16
N GLU A 245 -6.76 -17.64 5.32
CA GLU A 245 -5.30 -17.47 5.53
C GLU A 245 -4.75 -16.09 5.03
N GLU A 246 -5.45 -14.99 5.34
CA GLU A 246 -5.14 -13.59 4.95
C GLU A 246 -5.48 -13.17 3.50
N ARG A 247 -6.06 -14.07 2.68
CA ARG A 247 -6.55 -13.75 1.33
C ARG A 247 -8.04 -13.42 1.32
N TYR A 248 -8.42 -12.25 0.82
CA TYR A 248 -9.81 -11.85 0.60
C TYR A 248 -10.39 -12.45 -0.69
N LEU A 249 -11.65 -12.92 -0.64
CA LEU A 249 -12.40 -13.48 -1.75
C LEU A 249 -13.82 -12.90 -1.76
N ASN A 250 -14.30 -12.46 -2.92
CA ASN A 250 -15.71 -12.12 -3.13
C ASN A 250 -16.38 -13.24 -3.94
N VAL A 251 -17.42 -13.83 -3.38
CA VAL A 251 -17.99 -15.11 -3.80
C VAL A 251 -19.49 -14.97 -4.01
N SER A 252 -19.99 -15.34 -5.19
CA SER A 252 -21.42 -15.33 -5.55
C SER A 252 -21.95 -16.70 -5.98
N LYS A 253 -21.17 -17.77 -5.82
CA LYS A 253 -21.55 -19.16 -6.09
C LYS A 253 -21.01 -20.10 -4.99
N VAL A 254 -21.79 -21.12 -4.61
CA VAL A 254 -21.46 -22.02 -3.48
C VAL A 254 -20.19 -22.82 -3.75
N GLU A 255 -19.99 -23.23 -5.00
CA GLU A 255 -18.82 -23.99 -5.47
C GLU A 255 -17.50 -23.20 -5.34
N ASP A 256 -17.57 -21.87 -5.33
CA ASP A 256 -16.42 -20.97 -5.22
C ASP A 256 -16.05 -20.64 -3.75
N LEU A 257 -16.77 -21.22 -2.77
CA LEU A 257 -16.42 -21.07 -1.36
C LEU A 257 -15.15 -21.86 -1.03
N PRO A 258 -14.19 -21.31 -0.25
CA PRO A 258 -12.94 -21.99 0.07
C PRO A 258 -13.17 -23.39 0.63
N SER A 259 -12.33 -24.37 0.33
CA SER A 259 -12.48 -25.73 0.88
C SER A 259 -11.96 -25.84 2.32
N LYS A 260 -11.02 -24.98 2.72
CA LYS A 260 -10.57 -24.85 4.11
C LYS A 260 -11.51 -23.94 4.94
N PRO A 261 -11.38 -23.92 6.28
CA PRO A 261 -12.03 -22.93 7.11
C PRO A 261 -11.75 -21.49 6.67
N PHE A 262 -12.81 -20.69 6.54
CA PHE A 262 -12.75 -19.26 6.23
C PHE A 262 -13.65 -18.45 7.17
N VAL A 263 -13.43 -17.15 7.23
CA VAL A 263 -14.29 -16.21 7.97
C VAL A 263 -15.02 -15.29 7.01
N LEU A 264 -16.32 -15.10 7.23
CA LEU A 264 -17.14 -14.14 6.50
C LEU A 264 -16.89 -12.73 7.03
N VAL A 265 -16.66 -11.77 6.15
CA VAL A 265 -16.45 -10.35 6.51
C VAL A 265 -17.46 -9.43 5.84
N ASP A 266 -17.94 -9.77 4.65
CA ASP A 266 -18.94 -8.95 3.94
C ASP A 266 -20.09 -9.81 3.44
N MET A 267 -21.27 -9.23 3.30
CA MET A 267 -22.36 -9.86 2.58
C MET A 267 -23.28 -8.86 1.90
N GLU A 268 -23.80 -9.26 0.75
CA GLU A 268 -24.66 -8.45 -0.12
C GLU A 268 -25.88 -9.26 -0.54
N LEU A 269 -27.06 -8.83 -0.10
CA LEU A 269 -28.38 -9.39 -0.43
C LEU A 269 -29.16 -8.42 -1.34
N ASN A 270 -28.46 -7.79 -2.28
CA ASN A 270 -29.01 -6.74 -3.12
C ASN A 270 -29.96 -7.30 -4.19
N HIS A 271 -31.10 -6.64 -4.41
CA HIS A 271 -32.15 -7.04 -5.34
C HIS A 271 -32.76 -8.43 -5.09
N VAL A 272 -32.62 -8.96 -3.88
CA VAL A 272 -33.22 -10.25 -3.49
C VAL A 272 -34.70 -10.04 -3.16
N GLU A 273 -35.57 -10.34 -4.12
CA GLU A 273 -37.03 -10.13 -4.00
C GLU A 273 -37.74 -11.20 -3.15
N GLN A 274 -37.14 -12.37 -3.00
CA GLN A 274 -37.73 -13.47 -2.23
C GLN A 274 -37.59 -13.26 -0.71
N PRO A 275 -38.50 -13.79 0.13
CA PRO A 275 -38.44 -13.63 1.59
C PRO A 275 -37.13 -14.14 2.21
N ILE A 276 -36.32 -13.22 2.77
CA ILE A 276 -35.02 -13.54 3.38
C ILE A 276 -35.02 -13.57 4.92
N ASP A 277 -35.99 -12.95 5.60
CA ASP A 277 -35.97 -12.70 7.05
C ASP A 277 -35.67 -13.93 7.93
N GLU A 278 -36.24 -15.09 7.62
CA GLU A 278 -36.00 -16.32 8.40
C GLU A 278 -34.57 -16.85 8.25
N GLY A 279 -33.99 -16.69 7.07
CA GLY A 279 -32.62 -17.14 6.77
C GLY A 279 -31.54 -16.32 7.46
N LEU A 280 -31.84 -15.07 7.83
CA LEU A 280 -30.93 -14.20 8.58
C LEU A 280 -30.52 -14.79 9.94
N LYS A 281 -31.28 -15.76 10.50
CA LYS A 281 -30.89 -16.50 11.71
C LYS A 281 -29.54 -17.22 11.56
N LEU A 282 -29.16 -17.58 10.33
CA LEU A 282 -27.87 -18.21 10.04
C LEU A 282 -26.69 -17.25 10.18
N LEU A 283 -26.95 -15.94 10.14
CA LEU A 283 -25.93 -14.90 10.28
C LEU A 283 -25.70 -14.47 11.75
N ARG A 284 -26.55 -14.94 12.67
CA ARG A 284 -26.47 -14.60 14.09
C ARG A 284 -25.11 -15.05 14.67
N GLY A 285 -24.35 -14.11 15.24
CA GLY A 285 -23.08 -14.42 15.93
C GLY A 285 -21.83 -14.36 15.06
N LEU A 286 -21.93 -13.93 13.80
CA LEU A 286 -20.77 -13.72 12.92
C LEU A 286 -20.03 -12.41 13.27
N SER A 287 -19.25 -12.42 14.35
CA SER A 287 -18.58 -11.22 14.87
C SER A 287 -17.53 -10.59 13.94
N THR A 288 -17.13 -11.30 12.88
CA THR A 288 -16.16 -10.87 11.87
C THR A 288 -16.75 -9.97 10.78
N LEU A 289 -18.08 -9.85 10.70
CA LEU A 289 -18.75 -9.06 9.67
C LEU A 289 -18.44 -7.56 9.82
N THR A 290 -17.92 -6.95 8.76
CA THR A 290 -17.61 -5.53 8.61
C THR A 290 -18.64 -4.80 7.75
N ASP A 291 -19.25 -5.49 6.78
CA ASP A 291 -20.14 -4.89 5.79
C ASP A 291 -21.43 -5.71 5.61
N PHE A 292 -22.58 -5.04 5.65
CA PHE A 292 -23.91 -5.65 5.47
C PHE A 292 -24.79 -4.85 4.50
N GLY A 293 -25.05 -5.42 3.32
CA GLY A 293 -25.88 -4.82 2.28
C GLY A 293 -27.14 -5.64 1.97
N ALA A 294 -28.26 -4.97 1.77
CA ALA A 294 -29.55 -5.57 1.41
C ALA A 294 -30.41 -4.61 0.55
N PHE A 295 -29.78 -3.89 -0.38
CA PHE A 295 -30.39 -2.90 -1.27
C PHE A 295 -31.60 -3.46 -2.05
N HIS A 296 -32.74 -2.78 -2.03
CA HIS A 296 -33.99 -3.17 -2.72
C HIS A 296 -34.34 -4.66 -2.51
N SER A 297 -34.16 -5.16 -1.29
CA SER A 297 -34.50 -6.53 -0.91
C SER A 297 -35.81 -6.61 -0.11
N SER A 298 -36.28 -7.82 0.14
CA SER A 298 -37.47 -8.07 0.96
C SER A 298 -37.24 -7.93 2.48
N LEU A 299 -36.11 -7.38 2.94
CA LEU A 299 -35.73 -7.32 4.35
C LEU A 299 -36.72 -6.50 5.21
N THR A 300 -37.13 -7.06 6.37
CA THR A 300 -37.98 -6.37 7.35
C THR A 300 -37.37 -6.32 8.76
N ASP A 301 -38.05 -5.67 9.70
CA ASP A 301 -37.69 -5.64 11.13
C ASP A 301 -37.53 -7.04 11.73
N THR A 302 -38.30 -8.02 11.24
CA THR A 302 -38.24 -9.41 11.70
C THR A 302 -36.90 -10.05 11.31
N GLY A 303 -36.41 -9.76 10.10
CA GLY A 303 -35.09 -10.20 9.63
C GLY A 303 -33.96 -9.63 10.49
N LEU A 304 -33.98 -8.33 10.80
CA LEU A 304 -33.00 -7.73 11.69
C LEU A 304 -33.10 -8.24 13.13
N ALA A 305 -34.31 -8.50 13.63
CA ALA A 305 -34.51 -9.15 14.93
C ALA A 305 -33.86 -10.54 14.99
N ASN A 306 -33.86 -11.28 13.88
CA ASN A 306 -33.23 -12.59 13.77
C ASN A 306 -31.69 -12.53 13.85
N LEU A 307 -31.08 -11.37 13.60
CA LEU A 307 -29.64 -11.14 13.81
C LEU A 307 -29.27 -10.91 15.28
N THR A 308 -30.24 -10.64 16.15
CA THR A 308 -30.01 -10.30 17.56
C THR A 308 -29.92 -11.55 18.42
N ASP A 309 -29.15 -11.54 19.51
CA ASP A 309 -29.25 -12.52 20.60
C ASP A 309 -29.83 -11.82 21.84
N ASN A 310 -30.94 -12.35 22.39
CA ASN A 310 -31.73 -11.69 23.45
C ASN A 310 -32.09 -10.22 23.17
N GLY A 311 -32.37 -9.87 21.90
CA GLY A 311 -32.78 -8.52 21.49
C GLY A 311 -31.64 -7.52 21.30
N ARG A 312 -30.37 -7.96 21.35
CA ARG A 312 -29.18 -7.15 21.01
C ARG A 312 -28.41 -7.74 19.84
N VAL A 313 -28.08 -6.93 18.83
CA VAL A 313 -27.15 -7.35 17.77
C VAL A 313 -25.72 -7.23 18.26
N ARG A 314 -24.91 -8.26 17.99
CA ARG A 314 -23.47 -8.26 18.29
C ARG A 314 -22.67 -8.42 17.00
N PHE A 315 -22.62 -7.38 16.18
CA PHE A 315 -21.59 -7.25 15.13
C PHE A 315 -20.57 -6.18 15.56
N PRO A 316 -19.59 -6.54 16.40
CA PRO A 316 -18.67 -5.57 16.99
C PRO A 316 -17.73 -4.91 15.97
N ASN A 317 -17.58 -5.51 14.79
CA ASN A 317 -16.73 -5.03 13.71
C ASN A 317 -17.52 -4.41 12.55
N LEU A 318 -18.84 -4.29 12.65
CA LEU A 318 -19.67 -3.73 11.58
C LEU A 318 -19.37 -2.24 11.40
N THR A 319 -18.90 -1.88 10.21
CA THR A 319 -18.51 -0.52 9.83
C THR A 319 -19.45 0.07 8.79
N HIS A 320 -20.04 -0.76 7.92
CA HIS A 320 -20.87 -0.33 6.81
C HIS A 320 -22.21 -1.08 6.77
N VAL A 321 -23.31 -0.33 6.66
CA VAL A 321 -24.67 -0.87 6.51
C VAL A 321 -25.41 -0.16 5.38
N HIS A 322 -25.92 -0.92 4.42
CA HIS A 322 -26.64 -0.40 3.26
C HIS A 322 -28.00 -1.11 3.05
N LEU A 323 -29.10 -0.44 3.41
CA LEU A 323 -30.46 -1.00 3.45
C LEU A 323 -31.46 -0.20 2.60
N VAL A 324 -30.99 0.47 1.55
CA VAL A 324 -31.83 1.36 0.76
C VAL A 324 -32.99 0.60 0.12
N GLY A 325 -34.19 1.16 0.20
CA GLY A 325 -35.41 0.59 -0.37
C GLY A 325 -35.96 -0.64 0.35
N THR A 326 -35.51 -0.93 1.57
CA THR A 326 -36.02 -2.04 2.41
C THR A 326 -37.22 -1.60 3.26
N GLN A 327 -37.91 -2.57 3.89
CA GLN A 327 -39.09 -2.31 4.73
C GLN A 327 -38.75 -2.04 6.20
N VAL A 328 -37.46 -1.92 6.53
CA VAL A 328 -36.95 -1.70 7.90
C VAL A 328 -37.49 -0.38 8.49
N SER A 329 -37.99 -0.45 9.73
CA SER A 329 -38.47 0.68 10.53
C SER A 329 -37.54 0.97 11.72
N ASP A 330 -37.94 1.90 12.59
CA ASP A 330 -37.20 2.21 13.83
C ASP A 330 -36.99 0.97 14.73
N ILE A 331 -37.93 0.02 14.70
CA ILE A 331 -37.84 -1.21 15.47
C ILE A 331 -36.67 -2.06 14.98
N GLY A 332 -36.55 -2.24 13.67
CA GLY A 332 -35.45 -2.98 13.05
C GLY A 332 -34.12 -2.25 13.20
N TRP A 333 -34.10 -0.94 13.00
CA TRP A 333 -32.89 -0.14 13.11
C TRP A 333 -32.29 -0.16 14.53
N ARG A 334 -33.13 -0.18 15.57
CA ARG A 334 -32.70 -0.26 16.98
C ARG A 334 -31.79 -1.45 17.25
N TYR A 335 -31.92 -2.52 16.47
CA TYR A 335 -31.06 -3.68 16.59
C TYR A 335 -29.62 -3.37 16.16
N LEU A 336 -29.40 -2.52 15.16
CA LEU A 336 -28.06 -2.17 14.66
C LEU A 336 -27.45 -0.93 15.33
N SER A 337 -28.25 -0.09 16.01
CA SER A 337 -27.82 1.20 16.58
C SER A 337 -26.80 1.11 17.72
N GLU A 338 -26.58 -0.06 18.30
CA GLU A 338 -25.58 -0.28 19.37
C GLU A 338 -24.21 -0.75 18.83
N SER A 339 -24.02 -0.80 17.50
CA SER A 339 -22.76 -1.24 16.88
C SER A 339 -21.66 -0.18 17.05
N PRO A 340 -20.59 -0.44 17.84
CA PRO A 340 -19.65 0.60 18.31
C PRO A 340 -18.67 1.11 17.23
N GLY A 341 -18.67 0.48 16.05
CA GLY A 341 -17.75 0.69 14.93
C GLY A 341 -18.39 1.25 13.65
N LEU A 342 -19.68 1.61 13.69
CA LEU A 342 -20.42 1.97 12.48
C LEU A 342 -19.95 3.33 11.94
N GLU A 343 -19.43 3.35 10.71
CA GLU A 343 -18.88 4.53 10.03
C GLU A 343 -19.79 5.04 8.92
N ARG A 344 -20.49 4.14 8.22
CA ARG A 344 -21.35 4.48 7.09
C ARG A 344 -22.69 3.75 7.13
N VAL A 345 -23.76 4.52 6.92
CA VAL A 345 -25.13 4.04 6.95
C VAL A 345 -25.93 4.64 5.80
N GLU A 346 -26.56 3.77 5.02
CA GLU A 346 -27.39 4.14 3.89
C GLU A 346 -28.79 3.53 4.05
N LEU A 347 -29.76 4.39 4.37
CA LEU A 347 -31.13 4.06 4.80
C LEU A 347 -32.19 4.74 3.92
N ARG A 348 -31.79 5.15 2.70
CA ARG A 348 -32.69 5.80 1.76
C ARG A 348 -33.97 4.97 1.54
N ALA A 349 -35.12 5.62 1.50
CA ALA A 349 -36.42 5.01 1.22
C ALA A 349 -36.78 3.82 2.13
N THR A 350 -36.36 3.88 3.40
CA THR A 350 -36.78 2.95 4.46
C THR A 350 -37.96 3.52 5.28
N ASN A 351 -38.53 2.71 6.18
CA ASN A 351 -39.64 3.12 7.06
C ASN A 351 -39.17 3.74 8.40
N ILE A 352 -37.90 4.17 8.49
CA ILE A 352 -37.34 4.81 9.70
C ILE A 352 -37.96 6.19 9.90
N SER A 353 -38.31 6.51 11.16
CA SER A 353 -39.01 7.73 11.54
C SER A 353 -38.45 8.42 12.79
N ASP A 354 -37.47 7.84 13.48
CA ASP A 354 -36.84 8.43 14.67
C ASP A 354 -35.30 8.46 14.56
N GLY A 355 -34.75 9.64 14.31
CA GLY A 355 -33.30 9.84 14.15
C GLY A 355 -32.48 9.67 15.44
N ARG A 356 -33.10 9.65 16.62
CA ARG A 356 -32.40 9.57 17.91
C ARG A 356 -31.64 8.25 18.10
N TRP A 357 -32.09 7.20 17.43
CA TRP A 357 -31.42 5.91 17.43
C TRP A 357 -30.03 5.96 16.77
N MET A 358 -29.67 7.01 16.04
CA MET A 358 -28.35 7.14 15.40
C MET A 358 -27.29 7.76 16.30
N VAL A 359 -27.67 8.41 17.42
CA VAL A 359 -26.73 9.10 18.33
C VAL A 359 -25.77 8.15 19.04
N GLY A 360 -26.17 6.89 19.23
CA GLY A 360 -25.31 5.86 19.84
C GLY A 360 -24.09 5.50 18.97
N CYS A 361 -24.16 5.74 17.66
CA CYS A 361 -23.11 5.38 16.71
C CYS A 361 -22.12 6.55 16.53
N LEU A 362 -21.30 6.81 17.57
CA LEU A 362 -20.40 7.98 17.63
C LEU A 362 -19.36 8.05 16.50
N GLN A 363 -19.10 6.95 15.78
CA GLN A 363 -18.13 6.87 14.67
C GLN A 363 -18.76 7.13 13.30
N LEU A 364 -20.06 7.41 13.23
CA LEU A 364 -20.73 7.68 11.95
C LEU A 364 -20.15 8.92 11.27
N GLN A 365 -19.63 8.69 10.07
CA GLN A 365 -19.11 9.72 9.19
C GLN A 365 -20.07 10.01 8.04
N HIS A 366 -20.72 8.97 7.51
CA HIS A 366 -21.57 9.05 6.33
C HIS A 366 -22.97 8.53 6.64
N VAL A 367 -23.96 9.41 6.52
CA VAL A 367 -25.37 9.07 6.77
C VAL A 367 -26.23 9.47 5.59
N ASP A 368 -26.91 8.51 4.99
CA ASP A 368 -27.99 8.73 4.04
C ASP A 368 -29.32 8.28 4.64
N ILE A 369 -30.18 9.24 4.94
CA ILE A 369 -31.55 9.03 5.45
C ILE A 369 -32.58 9.60 4.48
N SER A 370 -32.25 9.61 3.19
CA SER A 370 -33.10 10.23 2.21
C SER A 370 -34.44 9.49 2.03
N VAL A 371 -35.55 10.20 1.86
CA VAL A 371 -36.89 9.64 1.65
C VAL A 371 -37.33 8.78 2.85
N THR A 372 -36.86 9.14 4.06
CA THR A 372 -37.32 8.57 5.34
C THR A 372 -38.37 9.48 6.00
N ARG A 373 -38.93 9.06 7.13
CA ARG A 373 -40.00 9.79 7.84
C ARG A 373 -39.51 10.52 9.09
N ILE A 374 -38.20 10.77 9.21
CA ILE A 374 -37.60 11.42 10.39
C ILE A 374 -38.09 12.88 10.51
N PRO A 375 -38.60 13.33 11.67
CA PRO A 375 -39.06 14.70 11.87
C PRO A 375 -37.91 15.69 12.17
N PRO A 376 -38.07 17.01 11.88
CA PRO A 376 -37.00 18.01 11.94
C PRO A 376 -36.39 18.15 13.34
N GLU A 377 -37.17 17.98 14.39
CA GLU A 377 -36.73 18.02 15.78
C GLU A 377 -35.68 16.95 16.10
N HIS A 378 -35.71 15.81 15.41
CA HIS A 378 -34.77 14.70 15.64
C HIS A 378 -33.48 14.84 14.80
N LEU A 379 -33.38 15.84 13.92
CA LEU A 379 -32.14 16.13 13.19
C LEU A 379 -31.06 16.74 14.09
N ALA A 380 -31.44 17.39 15.19
CA ALA A 380 -30.52 17.97 16.18
C ALA A 380 -29.51 16.93 16.70
N ASP A 381 -30.04 15.75 16.97
CA ASP A 381 -29.33 14.60 17.50
C ASP A 381 -28.36 14.03 16.46
N LEU A 382 -28.80 13.89 15.21
CA LEU A 382 -27.97 13.39 14.11
C LEU A 382 -26.77 14.31 13.81
N VAL A 383 -27.00 15.62 13.74
CA VAL A 383 -25.93 16.59 13.41
C VAL A 383 -24.99 16.87 14.58
N SER A 384 -25.32 16.34 15.77
CA SER A 384 -24.44 16.36 16.95
C SER A 384 -23.33 15.31 16.90
N LEU A 385 -23.41 14.34 15.98
CA LEU A 385 -22.40 13.30 15.81
C LEU A 385 -21.03 13.93 15.49
N PRO A 386 -19.99 13.62 16.30
CA PRO A 386 -18.71 14.35 16.24
C PRO A 386 -17.97 14.13 14.91
N ASP A 387 -18.14 12.95 14.31
CA ASP A 387 -17.41 12.55 13.11
C ASP A 387 -18.19 12.65 11.81
N LEU A 388 -19.44 13.16 11.84
CA LEU A 388 -20.26 13.31 10.65
C LEU A 388 -19.58 14.22 9.61
N ARG A 389 -19.34 13.69 8.40
CA ARG A 389 -18.71 14.39 7.27
C ARG A 389 -19.62 14.48 6.04
N ARG A 390 -20.44 13.46 5.80
CA ARG A 390 -21.41 13.40 4.70
C ARG A 390 -22.80 13.15 5.25
N LEU A 391 -23.74 14.00 4.84
CA LEU A 391 -25.14 13.89 5.24
C LEU A 391 -26.05 14.05 4.01
N ASN A 392 -26.88 13.04 3.76
CA ASN A 392 -27.93 13.08 2.76
C ASN A 392 -29.30 12.98 3.47
N ILE A 393 -30.08 14.06 3.42
CA ILE A 393 -31.43 14.17 4.03
C ILE A 393 -32.53 14.45 3.00
N SER A 394 -32.21 14.15 1.76
CA SER A 394 -33.05 14.25 0.58
C SER A 394 -34.45 13.68 0.81
N GLY A 395 -35.54 14.41 0.60
CA GLY A 395 -36.92 13.92 0.73
C GLY A 395 -37.53 14.01 2.14
N SER A 396 -36.87 14.63 3.11
CA SER A 396 -37.37 14.73 4.49
C SER A 396 -36.99 16.04 5.22
N GLN A 397 -38.02 16.84 5.51
CA GLN A 397 -38.21 17.70 6.69
C GLN A 397 -37.12 18.73 7.11
N LEU A 398 -36.48 19.44 6.19
CA LEU A 398 -35.57 20.56 6.51
C LEU A 398 -36.27 21.85 7.05
N LYS A 399 -37.53 21.80 7.51
CA LYS A 399 -38.27 23.01 7.91
C LYS A 399 -37.98 23.43 9.35
N GLY A 400 -38.11 24.72 9.64
CA GLY A 400 -38.13 25.27 11.00
C GLY A 400 -36.87 24.94 11.81
N VAL A 401 -37.04 24.14 12.87
CA VAL A 401 -35.94 23.76 13.77
C VAL A 401 -34.88 22.88 13.08
N GLY A 402 -35.27 22.02 12.13
CA GLY A 402 -34.34 21.13 11.42
C GLY A 402 -33.29 21.90 10.61
N ALA A 403 -33.71 22.91 9.85
CA ALA A 403 -32.82 23.85 9.14
C ALA A 403 -31.80 24.50 10.07
N LYS A 404 -32.23 24.94 11.26
CA LYS A 404 -31.35 25.55 12.27
C LYS A 404 -30.33 24.54 12.80
N HIS A 405 -30.72 23.29 13.03
CA HIS A 405 -29.82 22.25 13.52
C HIS A 405 -28.76 21.90 12.47
N VAL A 406 -29.20 21.56 11.26
CA VAL A 406 -28.33 21.23 10.13
C VAL A 406 -27.37 22.38 9.82
N GLY A 407 -27.86 23.62 9.79
CA GLY A 407 -27.01 24.78 9.55
C GLY A 407 -25.93 25.03 10.60
N ASN A 408 -26.04 24.48 11.82
CA ASN A 408 -24.97 24.59 12.82
C ASN A 408 -23.88 23.51 12.71
N CYS A 409 -24.01 22.54 11.79
CA CYS A 409 -23.04 21.48 11.60
C CYS A 409 -21.81 22.00 10.85
N ARG A 410 -20.74 22.34 11.58
CA ARG A 410 -19.51 22.92 11.00
C ARG A 410 -18.51 21.89 10.47
N GLN A 411 -18.64 20.63 10.89
CA GLN A 411 -17.75 19.54 10.47
C GLN A 411 -18.12 18.91 9.11
N LEU A 412 -19.30 19.24 8.58
CA LEU A 412 -19.80 18.65 7.34
C LEU A 412 -18.95 19.10 6.14
N LYS A 413 -18.52 18.13 5.35
CA LYS A 413 -17.77 18.33 4.09
C LYS A 413 -18.66 18.13 2.87
N GLU A 414 -19.69 17.31 3.00
CA GLU A 414 -20.57 16.95 1.91
C GLU A 414 -22.03 16.94 2.36
N PHE A 415 -22.89 17.61 1.60
CA PHE A 415 -24.29 17.78 1.94
C PHE A 415 -25.16 17.58 0.71
N ALA A 416 -26.18 16.72 0.84
CA ALA A 416 -27.14 16.44 -0.22
C ALA A 416 -28.58 16.65 0.27
N VAL A 417 -29.37 17.36 -0.54
CA VAL A 417 -30.78 17.70 -0.27
C VAL A 417 -31.62 17.60 -1.54
N TYR A 418 -32.49 16.59 -1.59
CA TYR A 418 -33.59 16.36 -2.53
C TYR A 418 -34.93 16.87 -1.97
N GLY A 419 -35.86 17.34 -2.80
CA GLY A 419 -37.29 17.41 -2.51
C GLY A 419 -37.69 18.31 -1.33
N CYS A 420 -36.81 19.22 -0.90
CA CYS A 420 -37.04 20.11 0.24
C CYS A 420 -37.61 21.46 -0.22
N ARG A 421 -38.76 21.43 -0.91
CA ARG A 421 -39.41 22.62 -1.53
C ARG A 421 -39.80 23.74 -0.57
N GLU A 422 -39.81 23.49 0.74
CA GLU A 422 -39.97 24.52 1.77
C GLU A 422 -38.94 24.30 2.90
N GLY A 423 -38.34 25.38 3.42
CA GLY A 423 -37.44 25.33 4.60
C GLY A 423 -35.94 25.35 4.29
N PHE A 424 -35.54 25.19 3.02
CA PHE A 424 -34.15 25.38 2.59
C PHE A 424 -33.96 26.83 2.09
N ASP A 425 -33.12 27.59 2.78
CA ASP A 425 -32.72 28.93 2.36
C ASP A 425 -31.24 29.20 2.66
N SER A 426 -30.73 30.36 2.22
CA SER A 426 -29.34 30.77 2.44
C SER A 426 -28.90 30.76 3.92
N SER A 427 -29.81 30.86 4.89
CA SER A 427 -29.48 30.87 6.31
C SER A 427 -29.00 29.50 6.81
N VAL A 428 -29.43 28.41 6.17
CA VAL A 428 -29.00 27.04 6.51
C VAL A 428 -27.51 26.86 6.20
N LEU A 429 -27.04 27.38 5.07
CA LEU A 429 -25.67 27.14 4.60
C LEU A 429 -24.64 28.15 5.14
N GLN A 430 -25.08 29.30 5.68
CA GLN A 430 -24.20 30.40 6.13
C GLN A 430 -23.07 29.99 7.09
N ARG A 431 -23.22 28.89 7.83
CA ARG A 431 -22.26 28.44 8.85
C ARG A 431 -21.50 27.16 8.46
N MET A 432 -21.83 26.53 7.32
CA MET A 432 -21.19 25.32 6.80
C MET A 432 -19.88 25.62 6.06
N VAL A 433 -18.98 26.40 6.67
CA VAL A 433 -17.79 26.97 5.99
C VAL A 433 -16.77 25.95 5.47
N ASN A 434 -16.88 24.68 5.89
CA ASN A 434 -16.01 23.59 5.47
C ASN A 434 -16.58 22.72 4.35
N LEU A 435 -17.77 23.06 3.84
CA LEU A 435 -18.42 22.30 2.78
C LEU A 435 -17.57 22.33 1.50
N THR A 436 -17.33 21.14 0.95
CA THR A 436 -16.58 20.91 -0.29
C THR A 436 -17.48 20.44 -1.42
N HIS A 437 -18.53 19.68 -1.09
CA HIS A 437 -19.49 19.14 -2.05
C HIS A 437 -20.91 19.49 -1.61
N LEU A 438 -21.70 20.07 -2.52
CA LEU A 438 -23.11 20.37 -2.31
C LEU A 438 -23.95 19.76 -3.42
N THR A 439 -24.94 18.95 -3.08
CA THR A 439 -25.92 18.43 -4.03
C THR A 439 -27.31 18.95 -3.66
N LEU A 440 -27.94 19.63 -4.60
CA LEU A 440 -29.31 20.14 -4.51
C LEU A 440 -30.15 19.39 -5.54
N GLU A 441 -31.29 18.85 -5.14
CA GLU A 441 -32.18 18.13 -6.05
C GLU A 441 -33.65 18.47 -5.69
N ASP A 442 -34.53 18.64 -6.68
CA ASP A 442 -35.97 18.97 -6.46
C ASP A 442 -36.19 20.13 -5.46
N VAL A 443 -35.47 21.24 -5.69
CA VAL A 443 -35.53 22.50 -4.91
C VAL A 443 -36.42 23.51 -5.63
N ASP A 444 -37.23 24.27 -4.88
CA ASP A 444 -38.16 25.27 -5.43
C ASP A 444 -37.41 26.44 -6.12
N ARG A 445 -37.90 26.90 -7.29
CA ARG A 445 -37.42 28.07 -8.03
C ARG A 445 -37.22 29.31 -7.15
N ALA A 446 -38.12 29.52 -6.18
CA ALA A 446 -38.03 30.66 -5.27
C ALA A 446 -36.81 30.61 -4.32
N GLN A 447 -36.26 29.42 -4.08
CA GLN A 447 -35.14 29.19 -3.15
C GLN A 447 -33.77 29.27 -3.85
N LEU A 448 -33.68 28.78 -5.10
CA LEU A 448 -32.47 28.83 -5.91
C LEU A 448 -32.34 30.21 -6.60
N ASN A 449 -32.10 31.25 -5.80
CA ASN A 449 -32.06 32.65 -6.25
C ASN A 449 -30.68 33.32 -6.04
N ALA A 450 -30.53 34.56 -6.52
CA ALA A 450 -29.27 35.30 -6.48
C ALA A 450 -28.69 35.49 -5.07
N SER A 451 -29.53 35.51 -4.03
CA SER A 451 -29.09 35.62 -2.63
C SER A 451 -28.40 34.33 -2.17
N LEU A 452 -28.99 33.16 -2.47
CA LEU A 452 -28.38 31.87 -2.15
C LEU A 452 -27.05 31.68 -2.91
N LEU A 453 -27.05 31.95 -4.22
CA LEU A 453 -25.84 31.84 -5.04
C LEU A 453 -24.72 32.77 -4.56
N SER A 454 -25.05 34.01 -4.16
CA SER A 454 -24.05 34.95 -3.62
C SER A 454 -23.51 34.52 -2.26
N MET A 455 -24.30 33.82 -1.46
CA MET A 455 -23.82 33.21 -0.23
C MET A 455 -22.87 32.03 -0.51
N LEU A 456 -23.21 31.16 -1.47
CA LEU A 456 -22.35 30.06 -1.92
C LEU A 456 -21.00 30.56 -2.46
N ALA A 457 -20.98 31.72 -3.15
CA ALA A 457 -19.75 32.36 -3.64
C ALA A 457 -18.75 32.70 -2.52
N ARG A 458 -19.24 32.84 -1.28
CA ARG A 458 -18.43 33.15 -0.10
C ARG A 458 -17.93 31.90 0.63
N MET A 459 -18.21 30.70 0.13
CA MET A 459 -17.72 29.44 0.67
C MET A 459 -16.35 29.08 0.05
N PRO A 460 -15.24 29.19 0.81
CA PRO A 460 -13.90 29.13 0.24
C PRO A 460 -13.45 27.74 -0.20
N LYS A 461 -14.13 26.68 0.25
CA LYS A 461 -13.76 25.27 0.01
C LYS A 461 -14.74 24.52 -0.90
N LEU A 462 -15.80 25.17 -1.38
CA LEU A 462 -16.82 24.52 -2.20
C LEU A 462 -16.27 24.25 -3.61
N GLU A 463 -15.93 23.00 -3.90
CA GLU A 463 -15.28 22.57 -5.15
C GLU A 463 -16.26 21.88 -6.11
N TYR A 464 -17.24 21.16 -5.57
CA TYR A 464 -18.27 20.45 -6.33
C TYR A 464 -19.66 20.96 -5.98
N MET A 465 -20.47 21.22 -7.00
CA MET A 465 -21.88 21.53 -6.84
C MET A 465 -22.73 20.81 -7.88
N SER A 466 -23.82 20.18 -7.44
CA SER A 466 -24.78 19.51 -8.31
C SER A 466 -26.18 20.05 -8.09
N ILE A 467 -26.94 20.25 -9.16
CA ILE A 467 -28.34 20.67 -9.15
C ILE A 467 -29.14 19.70 -10.02
N ALA A 468 -30.16 19.06 -9.50
CA ALA A 468 -31.00 18.13 -10.28
C ALA A 468 -32.50 18.40 -10.02
N ASP A 469 -33.37 18.09 -10.98
CA ASP A 469 -34.83 18.22 -10.89
C ASP A 469 -35.34 19.57 -10.32
N ALA A 470 -34.61 20.66 -10.55
CA ALA A 470 -34.92 22.00 -10.04
C ALA A 470 -35.31 22.95 -11.18
N ASP A 471 -36.30 23.81 -10.95
CA ASP A 471 -36.66 24.90 -11.87
C ASP A 471 -35.59 26.00 -11.80
N PHE A 472 -34.48 25.82 -12.50
CA PHE A 472 -33.33 26.73 -12.49
C PHE A 472 -33.35 27.61 -13.76
N ASP A 473 -33.68 28.90 -13.60
CA ASP A 473 -33.80 29.87 -14.71
C ASP A 473 -32.64 30.88 -14.75
N GLY A 474 -32.56 31.65 -15.86
CA GLY A 474 -31.59 32.73 -16.01
C GLY A 474 -31.81 33.94 -15.08
N GLY A 475 -33.05 34.16 -14.62
CA GLY A 475 -33.43 35.26 -13.73
C GLY A 475 -32.82 35.14 -12.33
N SER A 476 -32.75 33.92 -11.82
CA SER A 476 -32.13 33.56 -10.54
C SER A 476 -30.62 33.81 -10.48
N ILE A 477 -29.96 33.88 -11.64
CA ILE A 477 -28.52 34.13 -11.78
C ILE A 477 -28.24 35.64 -11.94
N GLN A 478 -29.26 36.42 -12.30
CA GLN A 478 -29.14 37.84 -12.59
C GLN A 478 -28.89 38.65 -11.30
N GLY A 479 -27.61 38.85 -10.97
CA GLY A 479 -27.17 39.61 -9.79
C GLY A 479 -26.42 38.79 -8.75
N ALA A 480 -26.23 37.48 -8.99
CA ALA A 480 -25.43 36.61 -8.13
C ALA A 480 -23.92 36.90 -8.23
N GLU A 481 -23.20 36.79 -7.10
CA GLU A 481 -21.74 36.82 -7.06
C GLU A 481 -21.13 35.54 -7.72
N PRO A 482 -19.97 35.62 -8.42
CA PRO A 482 -19.32 34.46 -9.05
C PRO A 482 -18.83 33.41 -8.05
N LEU A 483 -19.15 32.14 -8.31
CA LEU A 483 -18.74 30.95 -7.56
C LEU A 483 -17.29 30.55 -7.91
N LYS A 484 -16.30 31.31 -7.43
CA LYS A 484 -14.88 31.18 -7.83
C LYS A 484 -14.20 29.88 -7.36
N SER A 485 -14.69 29.26 -6.30
CA SER A 485 -14.13 28.03 -5.71
C SER A 485 -14.57 26.76 -6.44
N VAL A 486 -15.73 26.79 -7.11
CA VAL A 486 -16.29 25.63 -7.81
C VAL A 486 -15.42 25.27 -9.01
N ARG A 487 -15.10 23.98 -9.13
CA ARG A 487 -14.34 23.36 -10.23
C ARG A 487 -15.18 22.37 -11.02
N MET A 488 -16.14 21.74 -10.35
CA MET A 488 -17.03 20.74 -10.95
C MET A 488 -18.49 21.15 -10.70
N PHE A 489 -19.27 21.20 -11.78
CA PHE A 489 -20.68 21.59 -11.71
C PHE A 489 -21.53 20.59 -12.48
N ALA A 490 -22.57 20.05 -11.85
CA ALA A 490 -23.49 19.13 -12.48
C ALA A 490 -24.92 19.68 -12.46
N ILE A 491 -25.63 19.54 -13.58
CA ILE A 491 -27.02 19.93 -13.74
C ILE A 491 -27.78 18.78 -14.38
N LYS A 492 -28.93 18.45 -13.80
CA LYS A 492 -29.88 17.50 -14.35
C LYS A 492 -31.30 18.04 -14.22
N ALA A 493 -31.60 19.08 -14.99
CA ALA A 493 -32.90 19.77 -14.95
C ALA A 493 -33.18 20.51 -16.27
N SER A 494 -34.45 20.82 -16.54
CA SER A 494 -34.88 21.58 -17.72
C SER A 494 -34.28 22.99 -17.71
N LEU A 495 -33.60 23.37 -18.80
CA LEU A 495 -32.98 24.70 -18.94
C LEU A 495 -33.88 25.61 -19.79
N GLU A 496 -34.19 26.82 -19.29
CA GLU A 496 -34.83 27.88 -20.10
C GLU A 496 -33.79 28.65 -20.94
N ASP A 497 -34.16 29.25 -22.08
CA ASP A 497 -33.24 29.88 -23.05
C ASP A 497 -32.25 30.92 -22.43
N ASP A 498 -32.69 31.67 -21.41
CA ASP A 498 -31.88 32.69 -20.74
C ASP A 498 -30.79 32.11 -19.81
N PHE A 499 -30.88 30.81 -19.53
CA PHE A 499 -29.92 30.07 -18.72
C PHE A 499 -28.53 30.13 -19.35
N VAL A 500 -28.38 29.65 -20.58
CA VAL A 500 -27.08 29.33 -21.18
C VAL A 500 -26.16 30.56 -21.32
N VAL A 501 -26.73 31.76 -21.42
CA VAL A 501 -26.01 33.03 -21.53
C VAL A 501 -25.40 33.52 -20.19
N ALA A 502 -25.98 33.17 -19.04
CA ALA A 502 -25.62 33.75 -17.75
C ALA A 502 -24.50 33.00 -16.97
N HIS A 503 -24.16 31.76 -17.37
CA HIS A 503 -23.35 30.82 -16.56
C HIS A 503 -21.86 31.12 -16.53
N GLN A 504 -21.27 31.61 -17.63
CA GLN A 504 -19.81 31.88 -17.68
C GLN A 504 -19.40 32.92 -16.63
N ARG A 505 -20.30 33.87 -16.35
CA ARG A 505 -20.12 34.86 -15.29
C ARG A 505 -20.19 34.22 -13.90
N LEU A 506 -21.10 33.26 -13.71
CA LEU A 506 -21.33 32.62 -12.42
C LEU A 506 -20.22 31.62 -12.06
N LEU A 507 -19.69 30.87 -13.03
CA LEU A 507 -18.74 29.76 -12.83
C LEU A 507 -17.41 30.03 -13.58
N PRO A 508 -16.63 31.05 -13.19
CA PRO A 508 -15.50 31.52 -13.99
C PRO A 508 -14.28 30.58 -14.01
N ASN A 509 -14.18 29.62 -13.10
CA ASN A 509 -13.02 28.72 -12.93
C ASN A 509 -13.38 27.24 -13.10
N LEU A 510 -14.42 26.94 -13.88
CA LEU A 510 -14.93 25.58 -14.00
C LEU A 510 -14.01 24.70 -14.87
N ASP A 511 -13.63 23.54 -14.34
CA ASP A 511 -12.89 22.50 -15.07
C ASP A 511 -13.83 21.47 -15.70
N GLU A 512 -14.95 21.16 -15.03
CA GLU A 512 -15.90 20.13 -15.46
C GLU A 512 -17.36 20.58 -15.33
N LEU A 513 -18.13 20.36 -16.39
CA LEU A 513 -19.56 20.64 -16.45
C LEU A 513 -20.32 19.38 -16.90
N THR A 514 -21.35 19.00 -16.16
CA THR A 514 -22.27 17.91 -16.52
C THR A 514 -23.67 18.47 -16.71
N LEU A 515 -24.31 18.18 -17.84
CA LEU A 515 -25.64 18.63 -18.26
C LEU A 515 -26.42 17.43 -18.80
N GLY A 516 -26.82 16.52 -17.93
CA GLY A 516 -27.59 15.33 -18.32
C GLY A 516 -29.09 15.58 -18.24
N TYR A 517 -29.91 15.06 -19.17
CA TYR A 517 -31.38 15.22 -19.12
C TYR A 517 -31.87 16.68 -19.06
N CYS A 518 -31.14 17.60 -19.69
CA CYS A 518 -31.43 19.04 -19.68
C CYS A 518 -32.31 19.52 -20.85
N GLU A 519 -32.74 18.61 -21.71
CA GLU A 519 -33.43 18.88 -22.97
C GLU A 519 -32.68 19.82 -23.95
N LEU A 520 -31.34 19.84 -23.90
CA LEU A 520 -30.49 20.69 -24.75
C LEU A 520 -30.76 20.49 -26.24
N THR A 521 -30.81 21.60 -26.98
CA THR A 521 -30.88 21.65 -28.45
C THR A 521 -29.55 22.08 -29.06
N ASP A 522 -29.38 21.87 -30.37
CA ASP A 522 -28.19 22.29 -31.11
C ASP A 522 -27.89 23.79 -31.01
N ALA A 523 -28.93 24.62 -30.84
CA ALA A 523 -28.77 26.06 -30.68
C ALA A 523 -28.11 26.40 -29.34
N ASP A 524 -28.44 25.64 -28.29
CA ASP A 524 -27.92 25.84 -26.92
C ASP A 524 -26.42 25.57 -26.85
N LEU A 525 -25.92 24.62 -27.65
CA LEU A 525 -24.50 24.26 -27.67
C LEU A 525 -23.59 25.44 -28.03
N LYS A 526 -24.05 26.38 -28.85
CA LYS A 526 -23.25 27.55 -29.28
C LYS A 526 -22.80 28.44 -28.14
N HIS A 527 -23.54 28.46 -27.04
CA HIS A 527 -23.20 29.30 -25.89
C HIS A 527 -22.01 28.75 -25.08
N PHE A 528 -21.70 27.45 -25.21
CA PHE A 528 -20.52 26.85 -24.55
C PHE A 528 -19.21 27.16 -25.29
N GLU A 529 -19.24 27.61 -26.55
CA GLU A 529 -18.03 27.93 -27.33
C GLU A 529 -17.13 28.98 -26.64
N ALA A 530 -17.71 29.84 -25.79
CA ALA A 530 -16.97 30.85 -25.03
C ALA A 530 -16.17 30.28 -23.84
N TRP A 531 -16.38 29.01 -23.46
CA TRP A 531 -15.81 28.37 -22.26
C TRP A 531 -14.46 27.70 -22.53
N THR A 532 -13.49 28.49 -22.99
CA THR A 532 -12.16 27.99 -23.38
C THR A 532 -11.34 27.35 -22.25
N GLY A 533 -11.71 27.56 -20.99
CA GLY A 533 -11.06 26.95 -19.81
C GLY A 533 -11.63 25.58 -19.40
N LEU A 534 -12.77 25.16 -19.98
CA LEU A 534 -13.43 23.91 -19.63
C LEU A 534 -12.63 22.71 -20.15
N ARG A 535 -12.39 21.72 -19.28
CA ARG A 535 -11.62 20.51 -19.62
C ARG A 535 -12.50 19.31 -19.90
N ARG A 536 -13.68 19.25 -19.27
CA ARG A 536 -14.67 18.18 -19.47
C ARG A 536 -16.08 18.74 -19.53
N LEU A 537 -16.85 18.27 -20.50
CA LEU A 537 -18.25 18.62 -20.70
C LEU A 537 -19.06 17.34 -20.94
N PHE A 538 -19.91 16.96 -20.01
CA PHE A 538 -20.90 15.90 -20.19
C PHE A 538 -22.22 16.51 -20.67
N VAL A 539 -22.69 16.10 -21.85
CA VAL A 539 -24.00 16.46 -22.44
C VAL A 539 -24.78 15.22 -22.88
N ALA A 540 -24.40 14.05 -22.38
CA ALA A 540 -25.14 12.80 -22.56
C ALA A 540 -26.56 12.90 -22.00
N ASP A 541 -27.45 12.02 -22.43
CA ASP A 541 -28.87 11.98 -22.09
C ASP A 541 -29.66 13.25 -22.52
N ASN A 542 -29.33 13.84 -23.67
CA ASN A 542 -30.07 14.97 -24.27
C ASN A 542 -30.59 14.62 -25.66
N PRO A 543 -31.84 14.13 -25.80
CA PRO A 543 -32.33 13.52 -27.04
C PRO A 543 -32.54 14.49 -28.21
N LYS A 544 -32.49 15.81 -27.97
CA LYS A 544 -32.66 16.84 -29.01
C LYS A 544 -31.32 17.30 -29.61
N LEU A 545 -30.18 16.87 -29.07
CA LEU A 545 -28.86 17.14 -29.65
C LEU A 545 -28.61 16.29 -30.89
N THR A 546 -27.90 16.86 -31.86
CA THR A 546 -27.41 16.13 -33.03
C THR A 546 -25.90 15.96 -32.97
N GLU A 547 -25.41 14.84 -33.53
CA GLU A 547 -23.98 14.56 -33.65
C GLU A 547 -23.21 15.71 -34.35
N PRO A 548 -23.70 16.33 -35.45
CA PRO A 548 -23.03 17.48 -36.06
C PRO A 548 -22.87 18.69 -35.13
N ALA A 549 -23.85 18.98 -34.28
CA ALA A 549 -23.77 20.11 -33.36
C ALA A 549 -22.77 19.86 -32.22
N VAL A 550 -22.74 18.64 -31.67
CA VAL A 550 -21.74 18.23 -30.67
C VAL A 550 -20.32 18.26 -31.26
N ALA A 551 -20.16 17.83 -32.52
CA ALA A 551 -18.89 17.92 -33.23
C ALA A 551 -18.46 19.37 -33.51
N ALA A 552 -19.40 20.26 -33.85
CA ALA A 552 -19.13 21.68 -34.01
C ALA A 552 -18.69 22.34 -32.69
N LEU A 553 -19.31 21.98 -31.58
CA LEU A 553 -18.92 22.46 -30.25
C LEU A 553 -17.53 21.96 -29.85
N HIS A 554 -17.20 20.70 -30.12
CA HIS A 554 -15.84 20.17 -29.89
C HIS A 554 -14.79 20.98 -30.66
N LYS A 555 -15.08 21.30 -31.93
CA LYS A 555 -14.20 22.15 -32.74
C LYS A 555 -14.00 23.55 -32.15
N ALA A 556 -15.02 24.12 -31.52
CA ALA A 556 -14.96 25.41 -30.86
C ALA A 556 -14.26 25.35 -29.48
N LEU A 557 -14.33 24.21 -28.80
CA LEU A 557 -13.67 23.93 -27.52
C LEU A 557 -12.60 22.85 -27.67
N PRO A 558 -11.53 23.10 -28.44
CA PRO A 558 -10.61 22.06 -28.85
C PRO A 558 -9.86 21.41 -27.69
N ASN A 559 -9.78 22.04 -26.51
CA ASN A 559 -9.09 21.52 -25.32
C ASN A 559 -10.04 20.85 -24.29
N CYS A 560 -11.33 20.74 -24.62
CA CYS A 560 -12.36 20.16 -23.76
C CYS A 560 -12.70 18.73 -24.23
N THR A 561 -12.78 17.79 -23.29
CA THR A 561 -13.32 16.46 -23.55
C THR A 561 -14.84 16.50 -23.43
N ILE A 562 -15.56 16.29 -24.52
CA ILE A 562 -17.02 16.31 -24.56
C ILE A 562 -17.54 14.87 -24.55
N VAL A 563 -18.34 14.50 -23.55
CA VAL A 563 -19.02 13.20 -23.46
C VAL A 563 -20.49 13.38 -23.79
N SER A 564 -20.99 12.63 -24.77
CA SER A 564 -22.36 12.71 -25.27
C SER A 564 -22.92 11.31 -25.58
N ASP A 565 -24.20 11.23 -25.94
CA ASP A 565 -24.84 9.98 -26.41
C ASP A 565 -24.24 9.44 -27.72
N PHE A 566 -23.47 10.28 -28.42
CA PHE A 566 -22.74 9.94 -29.64
C PHE A 566 -21.29 9.49 -29.35
N GLY A 567 -20.90 9.41 -28.08
CA GLY A 567 -19.57 9.04 -27.63
C GLY A 567 -18.78 10.21 -27.03
N THR A 568 -17.50 9.94 -26.77
CA THR A 568 -16.55 10.90 -26.17
C THR A 568 -15.63 11.51 -27.23
N LEU A 569 -15.59 12.83 -27.30
CA LEU A 569 -14.70 13.62 -28.15
C LEU A 569 -13.63 14.29 -27.26
N GLU A 570 -12.36 13.89 -27.39
CA GLU A 570 -11.28 14.29 -26.47
C GLU A 570 -10.64 15.66 -26.80
N GLY A 571 -10.21 16.41 -25.78
CA GLY A 571 -9.54 17.72 -25.93
C GLY A 571 -8.04 17.63 -26.26
N ALA A 572 -7.53 18.57 -27.05
CA ALA A 572 -6.16 18.69 -27.54
C ALA A 572 -5.17 19.10 -26.43
N GLN A 573 -4.38 18.16 -25.94
CA GLN A 573 -2.98 18.42 -25.60
C GLN A 573 -2.14 18.32 -26.88
N ALA A 574 -1.03 19.08 -26.95
CA ALA A 574 -0.07 19.19 -28.07
C ALA A 574 -0.35 18.21 -29.23
N SER A 575 -0.99 18.70 -30.30
CA SER A 575 -1.76 17.88 -31.25
C SER A 575 -1.15 16.51 -31.51
N ALA A 576 -1.79 15.48 -30.96
CA ALA A 576 -1.44 14.10 -31.26
C ALA A 576 -1.45 13.89 -32.79
N PRO A 577 -0.57 13.05 -33.34
CA PRO A 577 -0.57 12.73 -34.76
C PRO A 577 -1.95 12.19 -35.21
N PRO A 578 -2.31 12.35 -36.49
CA PRO A 578 -3.58 11.82 -36.97
C PRO A 578 -3.66 10.31 -36.80
N ARG A 579 -4.88 9.82 -36.51
CA ARG A 579 -5.19 8.38 -36.52
C ARG A 579 -4.95 7.81 -37.92
N ALA A 580 -4.52 6.55 -37.99
CA ALA A 580 -4.40 5.83 -39.25
C ALA A 580 -5.78 5.33 -39.70
N VAL A 581 -6.44 6.09 -40.57
CA VAL A 581 -7.78 5.78 -41.09
C VAL A 581 -7.64 4.99 -42.39
N ALA A 582 -8.11 3.75 -42.42
CA ALA A 582 -8.09 2.92 -43.61
C ALA A 582 -9.01 3.48 -44.72
N PRO A 583 -8.62 3.40 -46.01
CA PRO A 583 -7.46 2.66 -46.50
C PRO A 583 -6.14 3.45 -46.47
N PHE A 584 -5.04 2.74 -46.18
CA PHE A 584 -3.66 3.27 -46.30
C PHE A 584 -2.69 2.15 -46.70
N ASP A 585 -1.56 2.52 -47.31
CA ASP A 585 -0.51 1.58 -47.72
C ASP A 585 0.57 1.37 -46.65
N ALA A 586 1.54 0.48 -46.93
CA ALA A 586 2.62 0.15 -46.01
C ALA A 586 3.56 1.33 -45.68
N GLU A 587 3.74 2.29 -46.60
CA GLU A 587 4.57 3.46 -46.34
C GLU A 587 3.83 4.45 -45.43
N GLN A 588 2.53 4.65 -45.66
CA GLN A 588 1.68 5.44 -44.78
C GLN A 588 1.59 4.81 -43.38
N ALA A 589 1.48 3.48 -43.27
CA ALA A 589 1.50 2.77 -42.00
C ALA A 589 2.76 3.08 -41.18
N LYS A 590 3.95 3.00 -41.80
CA LYS A 590 5.24 3.37 -41.16
C LYS A 590 5.29 4.85 -40.78
N GLN A 591 4.73 5.75 -41.60
CA GLN A 591 4.65 7.17 -41.28
C GLN A 591 3.79 7.43 -40.04
N HIS A 592 2.64 6.76 -39.90
CA HIS A 592 1.82 6.82 -38.70
C HIS A 592 2.57 6.28 -37.49
N GLN A 593 3.25 5.13 -37.60
CA GLN A 593 4.08 4.58 -36.51
C GLN A 593 5.17 5.56 -36.08
N ALA A 594 5.93 6.13 -37.01
CA ALA A 594 7.00 7.07 -36.71
C ALA A 594 6.49 8.36 -36.06
N ALA A 595 5.36 8.91 -36.54
CA ALA A 595 4.75 10.11 -35.98
C ALA A 595 4.28 9.86 -34.53
N TRP A 596 3.59 8.74 -34.29
CA TRP A 596 3.12 8.37 -32.96
C TRP A 596 4.27 8.00 -32.01
N ALA A 597 5.28 7.25 -32.46
CA ALA A 597 6.48 6.95 -31.68
C ALA A 597 7.18 8.23 -31.20
N LYS A 598 7.39 9.19 -32.11
CA LYS A 598 7.97 10.49 -31.81
C LYS A 598 7.11 11.29 -30.81
N HIS A 599 5.80 11.33 -31.01
CA HIS A 599 4.88 12.06 -30.12
C HIS A 599 4.86 11.45 -28.70
N LEU A 600 4.92 10.12 -28.61
CA LEU A 600 4.82 9.39 -27.34
C LEU A 600 6.18 9.26 -26.62
N GLY A 601 7.30 9.53 -27.29
CA GLY A 601 8.64 9.35 -26.75
C GLY A 601 9.02 7.89 -26.53
N VAL A 602 8.60 7.01 -27.44
CA VAL A 602 8.83 5.55 -27.38
C VAL A 602 9.36 5.06 -28.75
N PRO A 603 10.08 3.93 -28.84
CA PRO A 603 10.62 3.44 -30.11
C PRO A 603 9.55 2.71 -30.95
N VAL A 604 9.61 2.76 -32.29
CA VAL A 604 8.65 2.01 -33.13
C VAL A 604 8.70 0.51 -32.83
N GLU A 605 9.90 -0.03 -32.62
CA GLU A 605 10.12 -1.42 -32.20
C GLU A 605 10.75 -1.46 -30.81
N LYS A 606 10.27 -2.36 -29.96
CA LYS A 606 10.86 -2.66 -28.66
C LYS A 606 11.25 -4.13 -28.63
N ASN A 607 12.48 -4.42 -28.22
CA ASN A 607 12.90 -5.78 -27.90
C ASN A 607 12.83 -6.02 -26.39
N VAL A 608 12.21 -7.12 -26.00
CA VAL A 608 12.16 -7.62 -24.63
C VAL A 608 13.12 -8.79 -24.53
N ASP A 609 14.11 -8.70 -23.64
CA ASP A 609 15.08 -9.77 -23.40
C ASP A 609 14.46 -10.83 -22.48
N LEU A 610 14.41 -12.07 -22.95
CA LEU A 610 13.86 -13.20 -22.18
C LEU A 610 14.97 -14.07 -21.54
N GLY A 611 16.23 -13.67 -21.67
CA GLY A 611 17.39 -14.45 -21.28
C GLY A 611 17.79 -15.48 -22.35
N GLY A 612 18.98 -16.06 -22.20
CA GLY A 612 19.49 -17.07 -23.14
C GLY A 612 19.83 -16.56 -24.54
N GLY A 613 19.82 -15.24 -24.76
CA GLY A 613 20.01 -14.61 -26.07
C GLY A 613 18.73 -14.45 -26.89
N GLU A 614 17.58 -14.89 -26.35
CA GLU A 614 16.28 -14.80 -27.01
C GLU A 614 15.59 -13.47 -26.74
N LYS A 615 14.92 -12.95 -27.78
CA LYS A 615 14.22 -11.67 -27.72
C LYS A 615 12.80 -11.81 -28.21
N LEU A 616 11.89 -11.08 -27.58
CA LEU A 616 10.53 -10.86 -28.05
C LEU A 616 10.44 -9.43 -28.61
N THR A 617 10.24 -9.32 -29.93
CA THR A 617 10.07 -8.03 -30.59
C THR A 617 8.61 -7.60 -30.56
N MET A 618 8.37 -6.39 -30.09
CA MET A 618 7.07 -5.72 -30.00
C MET A 618 7.08 -4.51 -30.93
N VAL A 619 6.01 -4.30 -31.68
CA VAL A 619 5.89 -3.22 -32.66
C VAL A 619 4.75 -2.28 -32.28
N LEU A 620 4.98 -0.98 -32.38
CA LEU A 620 3.98 0.06 -32.10
C LEU A 620 2.88 0.02 -33.15
N ILE A 621 1.64 -0.13 -32.71
CA ILE A 621 0.43 -0.02 -33.53
C ILE A 621 -0.23 1.32 -33.19
N PRO A 622 -0.33 2.27 -34.15
CA PRO A 622 -0.91 3.60 -33.91
C PRO A 622 -2.43 3.52 -33.80
N PRO A 623 -3.10 4.47 -33.11
CA PRO A 623 -4.55 4.63 -33.17
C PRO A 623 -5.04 4.73 -34.61
N GLY A 624 -6.21 4.18 -34.90
CA GLY A 624 -6.71 4.11 -36.26
C GLY A 624 -8.17 3.75 -36.37
N GLU A 625 -8.68 3.76 -37.59
CA GLU A 625 -10.06 3.42 -37.91
C GLU A 625 -10.12 2.50 -39.12
N PHE A 626 -10.98 1.50 -39.07
CA PHE A 626 -11.13 0.52 -40.14
C PHE A 626 -12.54 -0.08 -40.16
N LEU A 627 -12.84 -0.81 -41.23
CA LEU A 627 -14.05 -1.61 -41.35
C LEU A 627 -13.75 -3.03 -40.85
N MET A 628 -14.35 -3.41 -39.72
CA MET A 628 -14.22 -4.72 -39.10
C MET A 628 -15.27 -5.68 -39.65
N GLY A 629 -14.88 -6.92 -39.93
CA GLY A 629 -15.75 -7.93 -40.54
C GLY A 629 -15.75 -7.92 -42.08
N SER A 630 -16.49 -8.86 -42.66
CA SER A 630 -16.56 -9.10 -44.11
C SER A 630 -17.81 -8.47 -44.72
N THR A 631 -17.72 -7.98 -45.97
CA THR A 631 -18.90 -7.52 -46.71
C THR A 631 -19.83 -8.69 -47.03
N ASP A 632 -21.09 -8.40 -47.38
CA ASP A 632 -22.03 -9.45 -47.78
C ASP A 632 -21.60 -10.16 -49.07
N GLU A 633 -20.96 -9.44 -50.00
CA GLU A 633 -20.38 -10.03 -51.22
C GLU A 633 -19.20 -10.95 -50.91
N GLU A 634 -18.28 -10.53 -50.04
CA GLU A 634 -17.15 -11.36 -49.59
C GLU A 634 -17.66 -12.63 -48.91
N ARG A 635 -18.64 -12.50 -48.01
CA ARG A 635 -19.25 -13.63 -47.31
C ARG A 635 -19.93 -14.58 -48.28
N ALA A 636 -20.71 -14.08 -49.25
CA ALA A 636 -21.35 -14.92 -50.24
C ALA A 636 -20.34 -15.71 -51.09
N ARG A 637 -19.20 -15.09 -51.45
CA ARG A 637 -18.09 -15.75 -52.16
C ARG A 637 -17.48 -16.86 -51.30
N PHE A 638 -17.06 -16.56 -50.08
CA PHE A 638 -16.36 -17.53 -49.22
C PHE A 638 -17.27 -18.65 -48.72
N LEU A 639 -18.57 -18.40 -48.51
CA LEU A 639 -19.53 -19.47 -48.23
C LEU A 639 -19.63 -20.47 -49.40
N LYS A 640 -19.60 -19.98 -50.64
CA LYS A 640 -19.62 -20.84 -51.83
C LYS A 640 -18.34 -21.68 -51.93
N GLU A 641 -17.18 -21.07 -51.68
CA GLU A 641 -15.89 -21.76 -51.69
C GLU A 641 -15.79 -22.81 -50.57
N ALA A 642 -16.19 -22.46 -49.34
CA ALA A 642 -16.23 -23.37 -48.20
C ALA A 642 -17.20 -24.54 -48.44
N THR A 643 -18.36 -24.28 -49.06
CA THR A 643 -19.31 -25.32 -49.46
C THR A 643 -18.71 -26.26 -50.50
N ALA A 644 -18.03 -25.71 -51.52
CA ALA A 644 -17.38 -26.52 -52.56
C ALA A 644 -16.23 -27.38 -52.01
N ALA A 645 -15.53 -26.88 -50.99
CA ALA A 645 -14.47 -27.60 -50.30
C ALA A 645 -14.98 -28.59 -49.24
N GLY A 646 -16.27 -28.56 -48.88
CA GLY A 646 -16.83 -29.36 -47.78
C GLY A 646 -16.25 -28.99 -46.41
N ASN A 647 -15.76 -27.75 -46.23
CA ASN A 647 -15.11 -27.30 -45.00
C ASN A 647 -16.13 -26.64 -44.06
N GLN A 648 -16.61 -27.39 -43.07
CA GLN A 648 -17.59 -26.90 -42.09
C GLN A 648 -17.05 -25.78 -41.20
N SER A 649 -15.78 -25.85 -40.80
CA SER A 649 -15.14 -24.79 -39.99
C SER A 649 -15.14 -23.45 -40.73
N ALA A 650 -14.83 -23.47 -42.04
CA ALA A 650 -14.86 -22.27 -42.86
C ALA A 650 -16.28 -21.72 -43.04
N LEU A 651 -17.30 -22.59 -43.14
CA LEU A 651 -18.70 -22.14 -43.16
C LEU A 651 -19.09 -21.44 -41.86
N ASP A 652 -18.74 -22.02 -40.72
CA ASP A 652 -19.07 -21.47 -39.40
C ASP A 652 -18.35 -20.15 -39.16
N ALA A 653 -17.06 -20.07 -39.51
CA ALA A 653 -16.26 -18.86 -39.45
C ALA A 653 -16.86 -17.76 -40.33
N THR A 654 -17.12 -18.02 -41.62
CA THR A 654 -17.67 -17.02 -42.57
C THR A 654 -19.06 -16.51 -42.14
N ASN A 655 -19.85 -17.33 -41.45
CA ASN A 655 -21.15 -16.90 -40.92
C ASN A 655 -21.01 -15.90 -39.75
N ALA A 656 -19.92 -15.96 -38.99
CA ALA A 656 -19.67 -15.13 -37.81
C ALA A 656 -19.07 -13.75 -38.10
N GLU A 657 -18.58 -13.51 -39.33
CA GLU A 657 -17.78 -12.31 -39.68
C GLU A 657 -18.61 -11.09 -40.09
N GLY A 658 -19.93 -11.24 -40.19
CA GLY A 658 -20.83 -10.21 -40.68
C GLY A 658 -21.86 -9.74 -39.65
N PRO A 659 -22.43 -8.54 -39.82
CA PRO A 659 -22.11 -7.56 -40.86
C PRO A 659 -20.82 -6.79 -40.60
N GLN A 660 -20.20 -6.30 -41.67
CA GLN A 660 -19.10 -5.35 -41.60
C GLN A 660 -19.56 -4.04 -40.93
N HIS A 661 -18.72 -3.47 -40.07
CA HIS A 661 -19.03 -2.26 -39.31
C HIS A 661 -17.77 -1.43 -39.01
N ARG A 662 -17.95 -0.14 -38.69
CA ARG A 662 -16.84 0.78 -38.41
C ARG A 662 -16.31 0.60 -37.00
N VAL A 663 -14.99 0.51 -36.88
CA VAL A 663 -14.27 0.41 -35.60
C VAL A 663 -13.12 1.41 -35.57
N ALA A 664 -12.90 2.02 -34.41
CA ALA A 664 -11.81 2.92 -34.09
C ALA A 664 -11.01 2.36 -32.90
N ILE A 665 -9.72 2.15 -33.12
CA ILE A 665 -8.76 1.91 -32.05
C ILE A 665 -8.30 3.28 -31.55
N THR A 666 -8.69 3.66 -30.33
CA THR A 666 -8.51 5.04 -29.86
C THR A 666 -7.14 5.28 -29.24
N LYS A 667 -6.48 4.22 -28.74
CA LYS A 667 -5.19 4.30 -28.06
C LYS A 667 -4.12 3.49 -28.80
N PRO A 668 -2.87 3.99 -28.86
CA PRO A 668 -1.78 3.21 -29.39
C PRO A 668 -1.51 2.03 -28.44
N PHE A 669 -0.95 0.96 -28.97
CA PHE A 669 -0.47 -0.18 -28.19
C PHE A 669 0.69 -0.85 -28.92
N TYR A 670 1.46 -1.68 -28.23
CA TYR A 670 2.44 -2.55 -28.88
C TYR A 670 1.85 -3.93 -29.07
N LEU A 671 2.15 -4.56 -30.19
CA LEU A 671 1.80 -5.96 -30.50
C LEU A 671 3.09 -6.72 -30.81
N SER A 672 3.23 -7.97 -30.37
CA SER A 672 4.40 -8.77 -30.75
C SER A 672 4.44 -8.95 -32.27
N ALA A 673 5.63 -8.76 -32.85
CA ALA A 673 5.85 -8.83 -34.30
C ALA A 673 5.46 -10.20 -34.87
N CYS A 674 5.59 -11.25 -34.05
CA CYS A 674 5.25 -12.63 -34.37
C CYS A 674 4.44 -13.26 -33.22
N GLU A 675 3.89 -14.45 -33.45
CA GLU A 675 3.38 -15.31 -32.38
C GLU A 675 4.52 -15.69 -31.41
N VAL A 676 4.15 -16.00 -30.16
CA VAL A 676 5.12 -16.46 -29.16
C VAL A 676 5.72 -17.79 -29.63
N THR A 677 7.04 -17.89 -29.66
CA THR A 677 7.73 -19.12 -30.10
C THR A 677 7.80 -20.18 -29.00
N GLN A 678 8.05 -21.44 -29.39
CA GLN A 678 8.26 -22.55 -28.46
C GLN A 678 9.37 -22.24 -27.44
N GLU A 679 10.46 -21.60 -27.86
CA GLU A 679 11.57 -21.24 -26.98
C GLU A 679 11.23 -20.07 -26.06
N GLN A 680 10.60 -19.02 -26.57
CA GLN A 680 10.11 -17.91 -25.75
C GLN A 680 9.12 -18.42 -24.68
N TYR A 681 8.22 -19.34 -25.05
CA TYR A 681 7.32 -19.99 -24.10
C TYR A 681 8.07 -20.77 -23.03
N ARG A 682 9.06 -21.58 -23.44
CA ARG A 682 9.90 -22.38 -22.52
C ARG A 682 10.66 -21.51 -21.52
N LEU A 683 11.23 -20.38 -21.96
CA LEU A 683 12.00 -19.48 -21.09
C LEU A 683 11.15 -18.83 -20.00
N VAL A 684 9.88 -18.54 -20.28
CA VAL A 684 8.98 -17.88 -19.32
C VAL A 684 8.16 -18.89 -18.50
N ALA A 685 7.62 -19.91 -19.15
CA ALA A 685 6.70 -20.87 -18.53
C ALA A 685 7.36 -22.18 -18.07
N GLY A 686 8.61 -22.44 -18.47
CA GLY A 686 9.43 -23.58 -18.07
C GLY A 686 9.47 -24.71 -19.11
N THR A 687 8.31 -25.17 -19.59
CA THR A 687 8.19 -26.26 -20.58
C THR A 687 7.22 -25.86 -21.69
N SER A 688 7.52 -26.23 -22.95
CA SER A 688 6.62 -26.02 -24.08
C SER A 688 5.67 -27.21 -24.27
N PRO A 689 4.34 -26.99 -24.39
CA PRO A 689 3.36 -28.05 -24.62
C PRO A 689 3.16 -28.42 -26.10
N SER A 690 3.94 -27.83 -27.02
CA SER A 690 3.70 -27.90 -28.46
C SER A 690 3.71 -29.31 -29.03
N TYR A 691 2.66 -29.63 -29.78
CA TYR A 691 2.47 -30.84 -30.57
C TYR A 691 3.57 -31.01 -31.62
N PHE A 692 3.90 -29.96 -32.39
CA PHE A 692 4.95 -29.96 -33.41
C PHE A 692 6.31 -29.60 -32.81
N SER A 693 6.80 -30.47 -31.93
CA SER A 693 8.12 -30.35 -31.32
C SER A 693 8.84 -31.69 -31.32
N SER A 694 10.14 -31.68 -31.04
CA SER A 694 10.94 -32.92 -30.94
C SER A 694 10.43 -33.91 -29.88
N SER A 695 9.66 -33.44 -28.90
CA SER A 695 9.06 -34.23 -27.82
C SER A 695 7.53 -34.32 -27.88
N GLY A 696 6.89 -33.62 -28.81
CA GLY A 696 5.42 -33.59 -28.94
C GLY A 696 4.86 -34.78 -29.72
N ASP A 697 3.54 -34.90 -29.73
CA ASP A 697 2.85 -36.00 -30.43
C ASP A 697 3.01 -35.92 -31.96
N GLY A 698 3.27 -34.72 -32.50
CA GLY A 698 3.57 -34.46 -33.91
C GLY A 698 5.04 -34.60 -34.30
N LYS A 699 5.90 -35.15 -33.43
CA LYS A 699 7.36 -35.25 -33.64
C LYS A 699 7.78 -35.93 -34.95
N GLU A 700 6.98 -36.85 -35.48
CA GLU A 700 7.27 -37.55 -36.73
C GLU A 700 7.17 -36.60 -37.93
N THR A 701 6.21 -35.67 -37.91
CA THR A 701 6.00 -34.67 -38.97
C THR A 701 7.11 -33.62 -39.01
N VAL A 702 7.73 -33.33 -37.86
CA VAL A 702 8.85 -32.37 -37.73
C VAL A 702 10.20 -33.06 -37.51
N ALA A 703 10.32 -34.35 -37.83
CA ALA A 703 11.55 -35.09 -37.63
C ALA A 703 12.73 -34.44 -38.38
N GLY A 704 13.80 -34.13 -37.65
CA GLY A 704 15.00 -33.47 -38.19
C GLY A 704 14.90 -31.95 -38.35
N GLN A 705 13.78 -31.33 -37.97
CA GLN A 705 13.62 -29.87 -37.97
C GLN A 705 14.01 -29.27 -36.60
N VAL A 706 14.44 -28.01 -36.60
CA VAL A 706 14.74 -27.27 -35.36
C VAL A 706 13.56 -26.39 -34.98
N THR A 707 12.71 -26.85 -34.06
CA THR A 707 11.39 -26.23 -33.79
C THR A 707 11.40 -25.07 -32.78
N HIS A 708 12.54 -24.71 -32.21
CA HIS A 708 12.64 -23.65 -31.19
C HIS A 708 11.97 -22.32 -31.59
N ARG A 709 12.03 -21.98 -32.89
CA ARG A 709 11.45 -20.78 -33.49
C ARG A 709 10.06 -20.96 -34.11
N HIS A 710 9.50 -22.16 -34.05
CA HIS A 710 8.10 -22.37 -34.43
C HIS A 710 7.20 -21.70 -33.39
N PRO A 711 5.95 -21.34 -33.72
CA PRO A 711 5.02 -20.83 -32.73
C PRO A 711 4.76 -21.89 -31.66
N VAL A 712 4.53 -21.43 -30.43
CA VAL A 712 3.94 -22.29 -29.40
C VAL A 712 2.49 -22.56 -29.77
N GLU A 713 2.15 -23.83 -29.93
CA GLU A 713 0.77 -24.30 -30.05
C GLU A 713 0.45 -25.35 -28.98
N ASN A 714 -0.79 -25.86 -28.97
CA ASN A 714 -1.32 -26.74 -27.93
C ASN A 714 -1.39 -26.06 -26.55
N VAL A 715 -1.69 -24.76 -26.57
CA VAL A 715 -1.88 -23.89 -25.40
C VAL A 715 -3.33 -23.46 -25.31
N SER A 716 -3.89 -23.52 -24.10
CA SER A 716 -5.22 -22.97 -23.83
C SER A 716 -5.17 -21.45 -23.68
N TRP A 717 -6.33 -20.80 -23.72
CA TRP A 717 -6.43 -19.38 -23.41
C TRP A 717 -5.93 -19.08 -21.99
N LEU A 718 -6.21 -19.98 -21.03
CA LEU A 718 -5.72 -19.88 -19.64
C LEU A 718 -4.18 -19.95 -19.56
N ASP A 719 -3.54 -20.78 -20.39
CA ASP A 719 -2.08 -20.83 -20.47
C ASP A 719 -1.50 -19.53 -21.03
N ALA A 720 -2.15 -18.96 -22.03
CA ALA A 720 -1.73 -17.73 -22.68
C ALA A 720 -1.79 -16.53 -21.72
N VAL A 721 -2.88 -16.39 -20.94
CA VAL A 721 -2.99 -15.33 -19.90
C VAL A 721 -2.05 -15.58 -18.72
N SER A 722 -1.79 -16.85 -18.36
CA SER A 722 -0.80 -17.19 -17.34
C SER A 722 0.61 -16.81 -17.78
N PHE A 723 0.97 -17.12 -19.03
CA PHE A 723 2.23 -16.69 -19.64
C PHE A 723 2.38 -15.17 -19.60
N CYS A 724 1.33 -14.42 -19.96
CA CYS A 724 1.32 -12.96 -19.88
C CYS A 724 1.68 -12.45 -18.47
N ASN A 725 1.08 -13.03 -17.43
CA ASN A 725 1.36 -12.67 -16.04
C ASN A 725 2.77 -13.07 -15.59
N LYS A 726 3.27 -14.25 -16.00
CA LYS A 726 4.63 -14.69 -15.67
C LYS A 726 5.69 -13.77 -16.29
N LEU A 727 5.53 -13.42 -17.57
CA LEU A 727 6.42 -12.47 -18.23
C LEU A 727 6.35 -11.09 -17.57
N SER A 728 5.13 -10.67 -17.17
CA SER A 728 4.94 -9.43 -16.41
C SER A 728 5.72 -9.44 -15.10
N ALA A 729 5.68 -10.54 -14.35
CA ALA A 729 6.41 -10.68 -13.09
C ALA A 729 7.94 -10.71 -13.28
N GLN A 730 8.44 -11.33 -14.35
CA GLN A 730 9.88 -11.33 -14.68
C GLN A 730 10.42 -9.92 -14.93
N GLU A 731 9.58 -9.01 -15.43
CA GLU A 731 9.90 -7.59 -15.58
C GLU A 731 9.38 -6.72 -14.40
N GLU A 732 9.07 -7.32 -13.26
CA GLU A 732 8.58 -6.64 -12.05
C GLU A 732 7.34 -5.75 -12.28
N ARG A 733 6.44 -6.17 -13.17
CA ARG A 733 5.20 -5.45 -13.51
C ARG A 733 4.00 -5.93 -12.71
N GLN A 734 2.98 -5.07 -12.63
CA GLN A 734 1.67 -5.49 -12.18
C GLN A 734 1.01 -6.40 -13.24
N PRO A 735 0.49 -7.58 -12.85
CA PRO A 735 -0.16 -8.49 -13.78
C PRO A 735 -1.38 -7.82 -14.44
N SER A 736 -1.61 -8.10 -15.72
CA SER A 736 -2.82 -7.63 -16.43
C SER A 736 -4.06 -8.46 -16.12
N TYR A 737 -3.87 -9.60 -15.46
CA TYR A 737 -4.96 -10.52 -15.14
C TYR A 737 -4.94 -10.91 -13.66
N ALA A 738 -6.10 -10.88 -13.01
CA ALA A 738 -6.32 -11.62 -11.79
C ALA A 738 -6.86 -13.00 -12.19
N ILE A 739 -6.11 -14.05 -11.86
CA ILE A 739 -6.42 -15.43 -12.22
C ILE A 739 -6.84 -16.18 -10.96
N ALA A 740 -8.11 -16.58 -10.89
CA ALA A 740 -8.65 -17.47 -9.88
C ALA A 740 -9.24 -18.71 -10.59
N GLU A 741 -8.43 -19.75 -10.72
CA GLU A 741 -8.76 -20.95 -11.51
C GLU A 741 -9.12 -20.60 -12.97
N SER A 742 -10.31 -20.97 -13.44
CA SER A 742 -10.83 -20.63 -14.78
C SER A 742 -11.45 -19.23 -14.84
N ASN A 743 -11.64 -18.55 -13.71
CA ASN A 743 -12.16 -17.19 -13.67
C ASN A 743 -11.01 -16.18 -13.78
N VAL A 744 -11.00 -15.46 -14.90
CA VAL A 744 -9.95 -14.50 -15.23
C VAL A 744 -10.57 -13.14 -15.49
N THR A 745 -10.23 -12.18 -14.64
CA THR A 745 -10.64 -10.77 -14.80
C THR A 745 -9.44 -9.92 -15.20
N ARG A 746 -9.67 -8.86 -15.98
CA ARG A 746 -8.63 -7.87 -16.24
C ARG A 746 -8.33 -7.12 -14.95
N ALA A 747 -7.08 -7.18 -14.51
CA ALA A 747 -6.55 -6.26 -13.52
C ALA A 747 -6.10 -4.99 -14.27
N ASN A 748 -6.27 -3.81 -13.66
CA ASN A 748 -5.78 -2.54 -14.22
C ASN A 748 -4.24 -2.40 -14.14
N GLY A 749 -3.52 -3.52 -14.29
CA GLY A 749 -2.07 -3.58 -14.26
C GLY A 749 -1.43 -3.18 -15.59
N ASN A 750 -0.12 -2.91 -15.55
CA ASN A 750 0.70 -2.48 -16.68
C ASN A 750 1.51 -3.64 -17.32
N GLY A 751 1.05 -4.87 -17.13
CA GLY A 751 1.64 -6.11 -17.64
C GLY A 751 1.37 -6.40 -19.12
N TYR A 752 1.95 -7.50 -19.61
CA TYR A 752 1.62 -8.09 -20.90
C TYR A 752 0.20 -8.66 -20.89
N ARG A 753 -0.45 -8.65 -22.05
CA ARG A 753 -1.81 -9.16 -22.23
C ARG A 753 -2.00 -9.75 -23.62
N LEU A 754 -3.08 -10.49 -23.83
CA LEU A 754 -3.56 -10.82 -25.17
C LEU A 754 -4.15 -9.56 -25.85
N PRO A 755 -4.05 -9.45 -27.19
CA PRO A 755 -4.77 -8.42 -27.94
C PRO A 755 -6.28 -8.62 -27.80
N THR A 756 -7.04 -7.53 -27.93
CA THR A 756 -8.48 -7.67 -28.20
C THR A 756 -8.70 -8.13 -29.64
N GLU A 757 -9.87 -8.69 -29.92
CA GLU A 757 -10.28 -9.10 -31.26
C GLU A 757 -10.21 -7.93 -32.26
N ALA A 758 -10.62 -6.73 -31.83
CA ALA A 758 -10.54 -5.52 -32.63
C ALA A 758 -9.10 -5.06 -32.89
N GLU A 759 -8.25 -5.09 -31.85
CA GLU A 759 -6.82 -4.78 -31.98
C GLU A 759 -6.12 -5.74 -32.95
N TRP A 760 -6.46 -7.04 -32.88
CA TRP A 760 -5.89 -8.06 -33.75
C TRP A 760 -6.29 -7.84 -35.21
N GLU A 761 -7.58 -7.62 -35.52
CA GLU A 761 -8.02 -7.44 -36.91
C GLU A 761 -7.52 -6.12 -37.51
N TYR A 762 -7.48 -5.05 -36.71
CA TYR A 762 -6.90 -3.77 -37.14
C TYR A 762 -5.41 -3.93 -37.50
N ALA A 763 -4.65 -4.56 -36.61
CA ALA A 763 -3.24 -4.83 -36.84
C ALA A 763 -3.03 -5.75 -38.05
N CYS A 764 -3.88 -6.77 -38.23
CA CYS A 764 -3.86 -7.71 -39.34
C CYS A 764 -4.04 -6.98 -40.68
N ARG A 765 -5.11 -6.18 -40.80
CA ARG A 765 -5.47 -5.46 -42.02
C ARG A 765 -4.44 -4.41 -42.43
N ALA A 766 -3.81 -3.74 -41.46
CA ALA A 766 -2.78 -2.73 -41.68
C ALA A 766 -3.12 -1.73 -42.81
N GLY A 767 -4.37 -1.26 -42.83
CA GLY A 767 -4.88 -0.30 -43.82
C GLY A 767 -5.63 -0.91 -45.00
N SER A 768 -5.66 -2.24 -45.17
CA SER A 768 -6.47 -2.89 -46.20
C SER A 768 -7.96 -2.95 -45.84
N THR A 769 -8.81 -2.76 -46.84
CA THR A 769 -10.27 -2.95 -46.75
C THR A 769 -10.73 -4.32 -47.25
N GLY A 770 -9.87 -5.10 -47.91
CA GLY A 770 -10.21 -6.42 -48.44
C GLY A 770 -10.06 -7.56 -47.41
N ALA A 771 -10.34 -8.78 -47.86
CA ALA A 771 -10.18 -10.01 -47.08
C ALA A 771 -8.75 -10.22 -46.53
N PHE A 772 -7.73 -9.75 -47.25
CA PHE A 772 -6.31 -9.84 -46.89
C PHE A 772 -5.66 -8.45 -46.81
N HIS A 773 -4.54 -8.33 -46.09
CA HIS A 773 -3.78 -7.08 -45.98
C HIS A 773 -3.03 -6.69 -47.27
N PHE A 774 -3.08 -7.55 -48.29
CA PHE A 774 -2.46 -7.37 -49.60
C PHE A 774 -3.53 -7.52 -50.69
N ALA A 775 -3.33 -6.85 -51.84
CA ALA A 775 -4.35 -6.74 -52.87
C ALA A 775 -4.44 -7.96 -53.82
N ASP A 776 -3.32 -8.66 -54.05
CA ASP A 776 -3.28 -9.84 -54.92
C ASP A 776 -3.49 -11.12 -54.10
N GLU A 777 -4.71 -11.68 -54.12
CA GLU A 777 -5.04 -12.92 -53.39
C GLU A 777 -4.14 -14.11 -53.82
N GLY A 778 -3.57 -14.08 -55.04
CA GLY A 778 -2.59 -15.07 -55.50
C GLY A 778 -1.25 -15.01 -54.76
N ALA A 779 -0.99 -13.95 -53.99
CA ALA A 779 0.20 -13.79 -53.18
C ALA A 779 0.09 -14.40 -51.77
N LEU A 780 -1.02 -15.07 -51.43
CA LEU A 780 -1.23 -15.66 -50.09
C LEU A 780 -0.08 -16.58 -49.65
N ASP A 781 0.53 -17.32 -50.59
CA ASP A 781 1.70 -18.16 -50.31
C ASP A 781 2.92 -17.38 -49.81
N ASN A 782 3.04 -16.09 -50.10
CA ASN A 782 4.13 -15.23 -49.60
C ASN A 782 3.88 -14.69 -48.19
N HIS A 783 2.63 -14.74 -47.71
CA HIS A 783 2.19 -14.13 -46.47
C HIS A 783 1.70 -15.12 -45.42
N ALA A 784 1.38 -16.36 -45.80
CA ALA A 784 0.74 -17.33 -44.92
C ALA A 784 1.34 -18.75 -45.02
N TRP A 785 1.33 -19.47 -43.90
CA TRP A 785 1.55 -20.92 -43.86
C TRP A 785 0.20 -21.65 -43.87
N ILE A 786 -0.14 -22.27 -45.00
CA ILE A 786 -1.48 -22.81 -45.33
C ILE A 786 -1.37 -24.21 -45.94
N ALA A 787 -2.50 -24.90 -46.16
CA ALA A 787 -2.50 -26.30 -46.58
C ALA A 787 -1.65 -26.57 -47.84
N GLY A 788 -1.61 -25.60 -48.75
CA GLY A 788 -0.84 -25.69 -49.99
C GLY A 788 0.68 -25.65 -49.82
N ASN A 789 1.20 -25.11 -48.72
CA ASN A 789 2.63 -24.81 -48.57
C ASN A 789 3.25 -25.22 -47.21
N SER A 790 2.44 -25.57 -46.21
CA SER A 790 2.86 -25.90 -44.85
C SER A 790 3.32 -27.34 -44.66
N ARG A 791 2.98 -28.25 -45.58
CA ARG A 791 3.27 -29.69 -45.43
C ARG A 791 2.79 -30.28 -44.10
N ASP A 792 1.63 -29.81 -43.64
CA ASP A 792 0.96 -30.27 -42.42
C ASP A 792 1.77 -30.10 -41.11
N ALA A 793 2.72 -29.15 -41.06
CA ALA A 793 3.42 -28.77 -39.83
C ALA A 793 3.55 -27.24 -39.64
N THR A 794 3.66 -26.80 -38.38
CA THR A 794 4.01 -25.41 -38.06
C THR A 794 5.42 -25.07 -38.55
N HIS A 795 5.67 -23.79 -38.80
CA HIS A 795 6.92 -23.29 -39.38
C HIS A 795 7.52 -22.18 -38.52
N PRO A 796 8.82 -21.86 -38.69
CA PRO A 796 9.45 -20.76 -37.96
C PRO A 796 8.71 -19.44 -38.16
N VAL A 797 8.45 -18.72 -37.08
CA VAL A 797 7.80 -17.41 -37.15
C VAL A 797 8.70 -16.38 -37.83
N GLY A 798 8.09 -15.43 -38.54
CA GLY A 798 8.72 -14.37 -39.32
C GLY A 798 9.31 -14.85 -40.65
N ALA A 799 8.94 -16.04 -41.12
CA ALA A 799 9.46 -16.62 -42.37
C ALA A 799 8.69 -16.15 -43.62
N LYS A 800 7.50 -15.56 -43.45
CA LYS A 800 6.67 -14.97 -44.50
C LYS A 800 6.81 -13.44 -44.50
N GLN A 801 6.22 -12.77 -45.48
CA GLN A 801 6.28 -11.30 -45.58
C GLN A 801 5.34 -10.63 -44.56
N PRO A 802 5.80 -9.57 -43.86
CA PRO A 802 4.97 -8.84 -42.90
C PRO A 802 3.96 -7.94 -43.59
N ASN A 803 2.99 -7.45 -42.81
CA ASN A 803 2.09 -6.39 -43.26
C ASN A 803 2.69 -4.98 -43.07
N GLY A 804 1.92 -3.94 -43.41
CA GLY A 804 2.37 -2.55 -43.38
C GLY A 804 2.83 -2.03 -42.00
N PHE A 805 2.39 -2.66 -40.90
CA PHE A 805 2.85 -2.33 -39.55
C PHE A 805 4.07 -3.12 -39.10
N GLY A 806 4.61 -4.03 -39.93
CA GLY A 806 5.76 -4.87 -39.54
C GLY A 806 5.38 -6.08 -38.70
N VAL A 807 4.12 -6.52 -38.77
CA VAL A 807 3.62 -7.71 -38.07
C VAL A 807 3.56 -8.89 -39.05
N TYR A 808 4.07 -10.03 -38.62
CA TYR A 808 4.24 -11.26 -39.39
C TYR A 808 3.18 -12.30 -39.02
N ASP A 809 3.01 -13.26 -39.92
CA ASP A 809 2.23 -14.50 -39.72
C ASP A 809 0.80 -14.21 -39.21
N MET A 810 0.18 -13.14 -39.72
CA MET A 810 -1.21 -12.81 -39.40
C MET A 810 -2.23 -13.74 -40.08
N TYR A 811 -1.74 -14.65 -40.93
CA TYR A 811 -2.52 -15.64 -41.66
C TYR A 811 -1.84 -17.01 -41.60
N GLY A 812 -2.57 -18.06 -41.19
CA GLY A 812 -2.04 -19.42 -41.11
C GLY A 812 -1.02 -19.62 -39.98
N ASN A 813 -0.21 -20.68 -40.08
CA ASN A 813 0.70 -21.16 -39.02
C ASN A 813 -0.02 -21.62 -37.74
N VAL A 814 -0.64 -20.71 -36.99
CA VAL A 814 -1.49 -20.98 -35.83
C VAL A 814 -2.66 -20.00 -35.75
N LEU A 815 -3.81 -20.49 -35.28
CA LEU A 815 -4.86 -19.64 -34.76
C LEU A 815 -4.38 -18.96 -33.47
N GLU A 816 -4.83 -17.73 -33.22
CA GLU A 816 -4.35 -16.95 -32.09
C GLU A 816 -5.45 -16.56 -31.12
N TRP A 817 -5.20 -16.85 -29.84
CA TRP A 817 -6.09 -16.43 -28.75
C TRP A 817 -6.16 -14.91 -28.62
N CYS A 818 -7.39 -14.39 -28.67
CA CYS A 818 -7.71 -13.01 -28.30
C CYS A 818 -8.34 -12.94 -26.90
N TRP A 819 -8.33 -11.75 -26.29
CA TRP A 819 -8.95 -11.52 -24.98
C TRP A 819 -10.46 -11.81 -24.96
N ASP A 820 -11.15 -11.50 -26.04
CA ASP A 820 -12.60 -11.39 -26.11
C ASP A 820 -13.35 -12.72 -25.98
N TRP A 821 -14.54 -12.66 -25.38
CA TRP A 821 -15.50 -13.76 -25.50
C TRP A 821 -16.01 -13.83 -26.94
N TYR A 822 -16.33 -15.05 -27.38
CA TYR A 822 -16.83 -15.35 -28.70
C TYR A 822 -18.34 -15.61 -28.66
N ALA A 823 -19.05 -15.00 -29.61
CA ALA A 823 -20.42 -15.36 -29.97
C ALA A 823 -20.65 -15.11 -31.47
N VAL A 824 -21.27 -16.09 -32.13
CA VAL A 824 -21.52 -16.09 -33.58
C VAL A 824 -22.40 -14.90 -34.02
N GLU A 825 -23.41 -14.56 -33.22
CA GLU A 825 -24.36 -13.49 -33.55
C GLU A 825 -23.91 -12.10 -33.08
N HIS A 826 -22.72 -11.96 -32.44
CA HIS A 826 -22.32 -10.71 -31.77
C HIS A 826 -22.38 -9.50 -32.70
N TYR A 827 -21.79 -9.58 -33.90
CA TYR A 827 -21.80 -8.49 -34.89
C TYR A 827 -23.20 -8.16 -35.41
N LYS A 828 -24.17 -9.05 -35.25
CA LYS A 828 -25.57 -8.78 -35.64
C LYS A 828 -26.32 -7.96 -34.59
N THR A 829 -25.80 -7.86 -33.37
CA THR A 829 -26.41 -7.10 -32.27
C THR A 829 -26.05 -5.62 -32.30
N ARG A 830 -26.88 -4.78 -31.66
CA ARG A 830 -26.54 -3.35 -31.45
C ARG A 830 -25.29 -3.19 -30.58
N ALA A 831 -25.05 -4.06 -29.60
CA ALA A 831 -23.85 -4.01 -28.78
C ALA A 831 -22.59 -4.32 -29.59
N GLY A 832 -22.64 -5.33 -30.46
CA GLY A 832 -21.52 -5.68 -31.35
C GLY A 832 -21.25 -4.67 -32.45
N ARG A 833 -22.22 -3.84 -32.86
CA ARG A 833 -22.02 -2.74 -33.84
C ARG A 833 -21.90 -1.34 -33.22
N GLY A 834 -22.35 -1.16 -31.99
CA GLY A 834 -22.49 0.13 -31.31
C GLY A 834 -21.25 0.55 -30.52
N GLY A 835 -20.30 -0.36 -30.30
CA GLY A 835 -18.97 -0.04 -29.78
C GLY A 835 -18.06 0.43 -30.91
N VAL A 836 -18.18 1.68 -31.35
CA VAL A 836 -17.29 2.20 -32.41
C VAL A 836 -15.86 2.35 -31.91
N ASN A 837 -15.66 2.66 -30.63
CA ASN A 837 -14.35 2.89 -30.03
C ASN A 837 -13.92 1.69 -29.18
N ASP A 838 -12.79 1.09 -29.51
CA ASP A 838 -12.16 -0.07 -28.83
C ASP A 838 -13.18 -1.17 -28.44
N PRO A 839 -13.99 -1.69 -29.39
CA PRO A 839 -15.04 -2.65 -29.07
C PRO A 839 -14.47 -3.91 -28.43
N LEU A 840 -15.23 -4.41 -27.47
CA LEU A 840 -15.02 -5.73 -26.88
C LEU A 840 -16.10 -6.70 -27.40
N GLY A 841 -15.80 -7.99 -27.32
CA GLY A 841 -16.76 -9.07 -27.46
C GLY A 841 -17.86 -9.03 -26.37
N PRO A 842 -18.77 -10.01 -26.34
CA PRO A 842 -19.75 -10.17 -25.27
C PRO A 842 -19.09 -10.11 -23.88
N ALA A 843 -19.82 -9.61 -22.87
CA ALA A 843 -19.30 -9.49 -21.51
C ALA A 843 -18.98 -10.85 -20.85
N ALA A 844 -19.67 -11.91 -21.27
CA ALA A 844 -19.45 -13.28 -20.85
C ALA A 844 -19.74 -14.25 -22.01
N GLY A 845 -19.19 -15.47 -21.96
CA GLY A 845 -19.42 -16.49 -22.98
C GLY A 845 -18.88 -17.86 -22.58
N LEU A 846 -19.09 -18.84 -23.45
CA LEU A 846 -18.55 -20.21 -23.29
C LEU A 846 -17.24 -20.44 -24.02
N ALA A 847 -16.87 -19.53 -24.93
CA ALA A 847 -15.71 -19.66 -25.82
C ALA A 847 -14.97 -18.32 -25.95
N ARG A 848 -13.65 -18.36 -26.09
CA ARG A 848 -12.79 -17.20 -26.38
C ARG A 848 -12.47 -17.14 -27.86
N VAL A 849 -12.25 -15.94 -28.38
CA VAL A 849 -12.00 -15.70 -29.81
C VAL A 849 -10.64 -16.27 -30.25
N LEU A 850 -10.65 -16.90 -31.43
CA LEU A 850 -9.46 -17.30 -32.21
C LEU A 850 -9.46 -16.58 -33.58
N ARG A 851 -8.30 -16.11 -34.02
CA ARG A 851 -8.08 -15.40 -35.30
C ARG A 851 -6.86 -15.93 -36.06
N GLY A 852 -6.71 -15.61 -37.35
CA GLY A 852 -5.48 -15.89 -38.12
C GLY A 852 -5.53 -17.11 -39.05
N GLY A 853 -6.21 -18.18 -38.65
CA GLY A 853 -6.26 -19.44 -39.41
C GLY A 853 -5.03 -20.34 -39.18
N TYR A 854 -5.09 -21.58 -39.67
CA TYR A 854 -4.10 -22.63 -39.35
C TYR A 854 -3.46 -23.28 -40.60
N ILE A 855 -2.36 -24.01 -40.42
CA ILE A 855 -1.57 -24.64 -41.50
C ILE A 855 -2.34 -25.56 -42.46
N ASN A 856 -3.52 -26.06 -42.08
CA ASN A 856 -4.34 -26.96 -42.91
C ASN A 856 -5.56 -26.25 -43.53
N GLN A 857 -5.62 -24.92 -43.40
CA GLN A 857 -6.71 -24.07 -43.88
C GLN A 857 -6.26 -23.27 -45.10
N ASN A 858 -7.24 -22.92 -45.95
CA ASN A 858 -7.04 -22.06 -47.14
C ASN A 858 -8.13 -20.97 -47.21
N VAL A 859 -9.41 -21.34 -47.02
CA VAL A 859 -10.57 -20.44 -47.24
C VAL A 859 -10.86 -19.54 -46.02
N ASP A 860 -10.38 -19.93 -44.85
CA ASP A 860 -10.63 -19.32 -43.54
C ASP A 860 -9.41 -18.58 -42.96
N CYS A 861 -8.30 -18.48 -43.70
CA CYS A 861 -7.13 -17.65 -43.36
C CYS A 861 -7.34 -16.19 -43.82
N ARG A 862 -8.29 -15.47 -43.21
CA ARG A 862 -8.67 -14.10 -43.62
C ARG A 862 -8.72 -13.15 -42.44
N SER A 863 -8.61 -11.85 -42.71
CA SER A 863 -8.56 -10.82 -41.66
C SER A 863 -9.79 -10.85 -40.75
N ALA A 864 -10.97 -11.02 -41.34
CA ALA A 864 -12.25 -11.07 -40.65
C ALA A 864 -12.63 -12.46 -40.10
N SER A 865 -11.86 -13.50 -40.44
CA SER A 865 -12.16 -14.87 -40.02
C SER A 865 -12.00 -15.01 -38.53
N ARG A 866 -13.05 -15.54 -37.88
CA ARG A 866 -13.13 -15.67 -36.43
C ARG A 866 -13.76 -17.00 -36.04
N GLY A 867 -13.12 -17.66 -35.09
CA GLY A 867 -13.63 -18.86 -34.43
C GLY A 867 -13.68 -18.67 -32.92
N GLY A 868 -14.19 -19.67 -32.21
CA GLY A 868 -14.13 -19.68 -30.76
C GLY A 868 -14.04 -21.07 -30.18
N GLN A 869 -13.26 -21.18 -29.09
CA GLN A 869 -13.04 -22.42 -28.35
C GLN A 869 -13.13 -22.15 -26.84
N PRO A 870 -13.53 -23.13 -26.01
CA PRO A 870 -13.55 -22.96 -24.55
C PRO A 870 -12.18 -22.54 -24.00
N PRO A 871 -12.12 -21.72 -22.94
CA PRO A 871 -10.88 -21.09 -22.46
C PRO A 871 -9.83 -22.08 -21.92
N ASP A 872 -10.24 -23.28 -21.52
CA ASP A 872 -9.41 -24.37 -21.01
C ASP A 872 -8.99 -25.37 -22.10
N THR A 873 -9.53 -25.24 -23.31
CA THR A 873 -9.27 -26.16 -24.41
C THR A 873 -7.87 -25.95 -24.98
N ARG A 874 -7.11 -27.06 -25.10
CA ARG A 874 -5.84 -27.11 -25.83
C ARG A 874 -6.05 -27.82 -27.15
N ILE A 875 -5.64 -27.17 -28.23
CA ILE A 875 -5.70 -27.70 -29.59
C ILE A 875 -4.39 -27.37 -30.30
N SER A 876 -3.91 -28.30 -31.13
CA SER A 876 -2.59 -28.22 -31.78
C SER A 876 -2.48 -27.12 -32.84
N ASP A 877 -3.58 -26.42 -33.08
CA ASP A 877 -3.72 -25.30 -34.01
C ASP A 877 -3.80 -23.94 -33.32
N ALA A 878 -3.89 -23.87 -31.98
CA ALA A 878 -3.99 -22.60 -31.24
C ALA A 878 -2.68 -22.22 -30.54
N GLY A 879 -2.18 -21.04 -30.88
CA GLY A 879 -1.12 -20.28 -30.21
C GLY A 879 -1.61 -18.90 -29.77
N PHE A 880 -0.68 -17.97 -29.55
CA PHE A 880 -1.03 -16.59 -29.19
C PHE A 880 0.12 -15.62 -29.43
N ARG A 881 -0.22 -14.32 -29.45
CA ARG A 881 0.73 -13.21 -29.51
C ARG A 881 0.42 -12.19 -28.41
N LEU A 882 1.38 -11.32 -28.08
CA LEU A 882 1.26 -10.42 -26.94
C LEU A 882 0.93 -9.00 -27.36
N ALA A 883 0.21 -8.29 -26.51
CA ALA A 883 -0.02 -6.86 -26.57
C ALA A 883 0.45 -6.17 -25.26
N LEU A 884 0.83 -4.90 -25.37
CA LEU A 884 1.32 -4.08 -24.25
C LEU A 884 0.84 -2.63 -24.42
N THR A 885 0.47 -1.97 -23.31
CA THR A 885 0.02 -0.57 -23.36
C THR A 885 1.20 0.41 -23.47
N ILE A 886 0.95 1.63 -23.95
CA ILE A 886 2.00 2.66 -24.06
C ILE A 886 2.55 3.06 -22.69
N ASP A 887 1.70 3.15 -21.67
CA ASP A 887 2.16 3.50 -20.32
C ASP A 887 3.13 2.46 -19.77
N ALA A 888 2.89 1.18 -20.08
CA ALA A 888 3.82 0.10 -19.74
C ALA A 888 5.18 0.23 -20.45
N VAL A 889 5.19 0.69 -21.72
CA VAL A 889 6.43 0.92 -22.49
C VAL A 889 7.16 2.20 -22.08
N LYS A 890 6.43 3.26 -21.69
CA LYS A 890 7.05 4.46 -21.11
C LYS A 890 7.74 4.16 -19.79
N ALA A 891 7.16 3.29 -18.95
CA ALA A 891 7.81 2.83 -17.72
C ALA A 891 9.12 2.07 -18.02
N LEU A 892 9.14 1.22 -19.05
CA LEU A 892 10.33 0.50 -19.52
C LEU A 892 11.45 1.40 -20.04
N THR A 893 11.09 2.34 -20.90
CA THR A 893 12.06 3.24 -21.55
C THR A 893 12.74 4.15 -20.53
N ARG A 894 12.10 4.38 -19.36
CA ARG A 894 12.69 5.09 -18.22
C ARG A 894 13.68 4.22 -17.43
N ILE A 895 13.47 2.92 -17.33
CA ILE A 895 14.35 1.98 -16.61
C ILE A 895 15.61 1.66 -17.43
N GLU A 896 15.48 1.48 -18.75
CA GLU A 896 16.61 1.19 -19.66
C GLU A 896 17.66 2.33 -19.73
N ASN A 897 17.29 3.55 -19.32
CA ASN A 897 18.18 4.72 -19.36
C ASN A 897 18.83 5.07 -18.00
N VAL A 898 18.66 4.24 -16.96
CA VAL A 898 19.33 4.40 -15.66
C VAL A 898 20.67 3.66 -15.68
N PRO A 899 21.81 4.32 -15.41
CA PRO A 899 23.10 3.65 -15.33
C PRO A 899 23.12 2.57 -14.23
N PRO A 900 23.88 1.47 -14.39
CA PRO A 900 23.96 0.44 -13.36
C PRO A 900 24.61 0.98 -12.07
N PRO A 901 24.18 0.49 -10.89
CA PRO A 901 24.85 0.79 -9.62
C PRO A 901 26.27 0.20 -9.61
N ALA A 902 27.18 0.85 -8.87
CA ALA A 902 28.55 0.40 -8.69
C ALA A 902 28.61 -0.72 -7.64
N ALA A 903 28.59 -1.97 -8.09
CA ALA A 903 28.70 -3.14 -7.21
C ALA A 903 30.18 -3.51 -7.00
N ALA A 904 30.64 -3.51 -5.74
CA ALA A 904 31.99 -3.92 -5.39
C ALA A 904 32.20 -5.44 -5.58
N PRO A 905 33.40 -5.90 -5.99
CA PRO A 905 34.60 -5.10 -6.18
C PRO A 905 34.69 -4.40 -7.54
N PHE A 906 35.29 -3.21 -7.56
CA PHE A 906 35.64 -2.48 -8.79
C PHE A 906 36.94 -1.68 -8.59
N ASP A 907 37.64 -1.40 -9.70
CA ASP A 907 38.87 -0.60 -9.69
C ASP A 907 38.62 0.91 -9.93
N ALA A 908 39.69 1.70 -9.94
CA ALA A 908 39.62 3.14 -10.13
C ALA A 908 39.10 3.58 -11.51
N GLU A 909 39.26 2.76 -12.55
CA GLU A 909 38.78 3.07 -13.88
C GLU A 909 37.27 2.80 -13.98
N GLN A 910 36.82 1.67 -13.44
CA GLN A 910 35.40 1.35 -13.30
C GLN A 910 34.66 2.37 -12.43
N ALA A 911 35.28 2.81 -11.33
CA ALA A 911 34.74 3.89 -10.49
C ALA A 911 34.49 5.18 -11.31
N LYS A 912 35.47 5.63 -12.08
CA LYS A 912 35.30 6.81 -12.97
C LYS A 912 34.19 6.60 -14.00
N GLN A 913 34.06 5.39 -14.56
CA GLN A 913 32.98 5.07 -15.49
C GLN A 913 31.60 5.17 -14.83
N HIS A 914 31.44 4.64 -13.61
CA HIS A 914 30.20 4.77 -12.86
C HIS A 914 29.89 6.24 -12.53
N GLN A 915 30.88 7.02 -12.07
CA GLN A 915 30.73 8.45 -11.82
C GLN A 915 30.32 9.21 -13.08
N ALA A 916 30.97 8.96 -14.22
CA ALA A 916 30.66 9.62 -15.48
C ALA A 916 29.26 9.26 -16.00
N ALA A 917 28.87 7.99 -15.90
CA ALA A 917 27.55 7.53 -16.34
C ALA A 917 26.42 8.14 -15.50
N TRP A 918 26.57 8.14 -14.17
CA TRP A 918 25.60 8.74 -13.26
C TRP A 918 25.58 10.27 -13.32
N ALA A 919 26.73 10.93 -13.46
CA ALA A 919 26.81 12.37 -13.70
C ALA A 919 26.05 12.78 -14.97
N LYS A 920 26.25 12.04 -16.06
CA LYS A 920 25.52 12.26 -17.32
C LYS A 920 24.02 12.01 -17.18
N HIS A 921 23.62 10.95 -16.46
CA HIS A 921 22.21 10.62 -16.26
C HIS A 921 21.46 11.67 -15.42
N LEU A 922 22.13 12.21 -14.40
CA LEU A 922 21.56 13.21 -13.49
C LEU A 922 21.69 14.65 -14.01
N ASP A 923 22.41 14.87 -15.11
CA ASP A 923 22.79 16.19 -15.64
C ASP A 923 23.51 17.05 -14.57
N VAL A 924 24.49 16.44 -13.90
CA VAL A 924 25.33 17.09 -12.88
C VAL A 924 26.80 16.81 -13.17
N PRO A 925 27.75 17.63 -12.67
CA PRO A 925 29.17 17.29 -12.79
C PRO A 925 29.53 16.10 -11.87
N VAL A 926 30.70 15.50 -12.05
CA VAL A 926 31.25 14.50 -11.10
C VAL A 926 31.70 15.17 -9.80
N GLU A 927 32.06 16.45 -9.87
CA GLU A 927 32.54 17.25 -8.74
C GLU A 927 31.86 18.61 -8.75
N LYS A 928 31.54 19.12 -7.57
CA LYS A 928 31.03 20.48 -7.42
C LYS A 928 31.66 21.16 -6.22
N THR A 929 31.66 22.48 -6.22
CA THR A 929 32.22 23.27 -5.13
C THR A 929 31.15 24.18 -4.56
N VAL A 930 31.08 24.24 -3.23
CA VAL A 930 30.25 25.15 -2.47
C VAL A 930 31.14 26.27 -1.94
N ASP A 931 30.76 27.51 -2.21
CA ASP A 931 31.46 28.69 -1.71
C ASP A 931 31.02 28.99 -0.27
N LEU A 932 31.98 29.03 0.65
CA LEU A 932 31.74 29.31 2.07
C LEU A 932 32.06 30.75 2.46
N GLY A 933 32.59 31.58 1.56
CA GLY A 933 33.05 32.95 1.84
C GLY A 933 34.54 33.04 2.16
N ASP A 934 35.12 34.23 2.03
CA ASP A 934 36.54 34.54 2.32
C ASP A 934 37.57 33.58 1.69
N ASN A 935 37.33 33.19 0.43
CA ASN A 935 38.11 32.22 -0.35
C ASN A 935 38.03 30.75 0.14
N GLU A 936 37.23 30.45 1.16
CA GLU A 936 36.99 29.08 1.61
C GLU A 936 35.97 28.35 0.73
N LYS A 937 36.29 27.11 0.40
CA LYS A 937 35.52 26.28 -0.54
C LYS A 937 35.39 24.86 -0.02
N LEU A 938 34.19 24.30 -0.15
CA LEU A 938 33.91 22.89 0.12
C LEU A 938 33.69 22.14 -1.20
N THR A 939 34.63 21.29 -1.59
CA THR A 939 34.47 20.42 -2.77
C THR A 939 33.74 19.14 -2.39
N MET A 940 32.73 18.81 -3.18
CA MET A 940 31.91 17.61 -3.06
C MET A 940 32.12 16.72 -4.28
N VAL A 941 32.15 15.40 -4.07
CA VAL A 941 32.31 14.38 -5.10
C VAL A 941 31.04 13.55 -5.21
N LEU A 942 30.60 13.28 -6.44
CA LEU A 942 29.44 12.44 -6.72
C LEU A 942 29.79 10.97 -6.44
N ILE A 943 29.01 10.36 -5.57
CA ILE A 943 29.10 8.94 -5.23
C ILE A 943 27.87 8.23 -5.84
N PRO A 944 28.07 7.37 -6.87
CA PRO A 944 26.98 6.60 -7.48
C PRO A 944 26.30 5.65 -6.48
N PRO A 945 25.04 5.25 -6.71
CA PRO A 945 24.44 4.13 -5.98
C PRO A 945 25.29 2.88 -6.19
N GLY A 946 25.25 1.96 -5.24
CA GLY A 946 26.13 0.80 -5.28
C GLY A 946 25.81 -0.23 -4.23
N GLU A 947 26.56 -1.32 -4.29
CA GLU A 947 26.42 -2.44 -3.36
C GLU A 947 27.81 -2.88 -2.90
N PHE A 948 27.94 -3.18 -1.61
CA PHE A 948 29.19 -3.62 -1.02
C PHE A 948 28.96 -4.50 0.21
N LEU A 949 30.03 -5.15 0.68
CA LEU A 949 30.03 -5.90 1.93
C LEU A 949 30.49 -4.97 3.07
N MET A 950 29.58 -4.64 3.98
CA MET A 950 29.81 -3.78 5.12
C MET A 950 30.24 -4.60 6.34
N GLY A 951 31.25 -4.12 7.08
CA GLY A 951 31.79 -4.80 8.26
C GLY A 951 32.92 -5.79 7.97
N SER A 952 33.40 -6.44 9.03
CA SER A 952 34.59 -7.31 9.05
C SER A 952 34.22 -8.79 9.08
N THR A 953 34.97 -9.61 8.35
CA THR A 953 34.89 -11.08 8.46
C THR A 953 35.46 -11.58 9.78
N ASP A 954 35.21 -12.84 10.12
CA ASP A 954 35.77 -13.46 11.31
C ASP A 954 37.30 -13.60 11.18
N GLU A 955 37.79 -13.89 9.98
CA GLU A 955 39.20 -13.97 9.64
C GLU A 955 39.92 -12.63 9.77
N ASP A 956 39.32 -11.54 9.28
CA ASP A 956 39.89 -10.19 9.39
C ASP A 956 40.05 -9.79 10.86
N ARG A 957 39.05 -10.09 11.69
CA ARG A 957 39.11 -9.83 13.13
C ARG A 957 40.18 -10.66 13.81
N ALA A 958 40.33 -11.94 13.44
CA ALA A 958 41.39 -12.79 13.96
C ALA A 958 42.81 -12.26 13.62
N ARG A 959 43.02 -11.80 12.38
CA ARG A 959 44.30 -11.19 11.97
C ARG A 959 44.65 -9.94 12.78
N LEU A 960 43.66 -9.13 13.11
CA LEU A 960 43.85 -7.91 13.93
C LEU A 960 44.27 -8.23 15.37
N VAL A 961 43.76 -9.34 15.94
CA VAL A 961 44.19 -9.83 17.26
C VAL A 961 45.66 -10.24 17.24
N GLU A 962 46.11 -10.94 16.19
CA GLU A 962 47.50 -11.40 16.06
C GLU A 962 48.50 -10.26 15.80
N ALA A 963 48.08 -9.22 15.07
CA ALA A 963 48.95 -8.12 14.65
C ALA A 963 49.26 -7.09 15.75
N ALA A 964 48.64 -7.18 16.94
CA ALA A 964 48.76 -6.20 18.02
C ALA A 964 49.91 -6.53 19.00
N PRO A 965 51.06 -5.83 18.96
CA PRO A 965 52.21 -6.19 19.78
C PRO A 965 52.08 -5.60 21.19
N GLY A 966 52.15 -6.44 22.23
CA GLY A 966 52.63 -6.02 23.57
C GLY A 966 51.64 -5.39 24.55
N ALA A 967 50.33 -5.56 24.41
CA ALA A 967 49.36 -5.10 25.42
C ALA A 967 49.24 -6.09 26.60
N ASN A 968 50.26 -6.14 27.46
CA ASN A 968 50.14 -6.73 28.79
C ASN A 968 49.13 -5.93 29.63
N GLY A 969 47.85 -6.31 29.54
CA GLY A 969 46.75 -5.74 30.33
C GLY A 969 45.57 -5.26 29.48
N GLY A 970 44.77 -6.19 28.94
CA GLY A 970 43.43 -5.93 28.42
C GLY A 970 43.34 -4.98 27.23
N SER A 971 43.81 -5.41 26.05
CA SER A 971 43.72 -4.61 24.83
C SER A 971 42.28 -4.50 24.29
N SER A 972 41.98 -3.36 23.68
CA SER A 972 40.72 -3.00 23.00
C SER A 972 40.31 -3.94 21.86
N ILE A 973 41.20 -4.81 21.39
CA ILE A 973 40.97 -5.70 20.25
C ILE A 973 40.18 -6.96 20.65
N ASP A 974 40.32 -7.43 21.89
CA ASP A 974 39.49 -8.51 22.48
C ASP A 974 38.06 -8.02 22.83
N ARG A 975 37.78 -6.71 22.72
CA ARG A 975 36.55 -6.06 23.20
C ARG A 975 35.64 -5.51 22.12
N ASP A 976 35.95 -5.63 20.83
CA ASP A 976 35.12 -5.05 19.76
C ASP A 976 34.44 -6.10 18.85
N PRO A 977 33.43 -6.84 19.36
CA PRO A 977 32.60 -7.72 18.55
C PRO A 977 31.65 -6.96 17.60
N ASN A 978 31.81 -5.63 17.45
CA ASN A 978 30.77 -4.73 16.97
C ASN A 978 30.92 -4.34 15.48
N GLU A 979 31.99 -4.80 14.83
CA GLU A 979 32.22 -4.62 13.39
C GLU A 979 31.82 -5.84 12.55
N GLY A 980 31.43 -6.93 13.21
CA GLY A 980 30.88 -8.12 12.59
C GLY A 980 29.38 -8.29 12.88
N PRO A 981 28.68 -9.14 12.12
CA PRO A 981 29.17 -9.85 10.95
C PRO A 981 29.28 -8.92 9.74
N GLN A 982 30.14 -9.30 8.79
CA GLN A 982 30.11 -8.72 7.45
C GLN A 982 28.77 -9.06 6.77
N HIS A 983 28.13 -8.07 6.14
CA HIS A 983 26.80 -8.24 5.52
C HIS A 983 26.65 -7.36 4.27
N ARG A 984 25.71 -7.72 3.39
CA ARG A 984 25.45 -6.98 2.14
C ARG A 984 24.66 -5.70 2.43
N VAL A 985 25.15 -4.59 1.91
CA VAL A 985 24.49 -3.28 1.96
C VAL A 985 24.40 -2.69 0.56
N LYS A 986 23.26 -2.06 0.28
CA LYS A 986 22.93 -1.33 -0.93
C LYS A 986 22.70 0.13 -0.61
N ILE A 987 23.47 1.01 -1.26
CA ILE A 987 23.18 2.44 -1.34
C ILE A 987 22.27 2.64 -2.54
N THR A 988 21.01 2.97 -2.32
CA THR A 988 20.00 2.96 -3.40
C THR A 988 19.98 4.24 -4.22
N GLN A 989 20.48 5.34 -3.66
CA GLN A 989 20.46 6.65 -4.30
C GLN A 989 21.86 7.26 -4.39
N PRO A 990 22.17 8.03 -5.46
CA PRO A 990 23.44 8.73 -5.54
C PRO A 990 23.44 9.85 -4.50
N PHE A 991 24.62 10.17 -3.99
CA PHE A 991 24.79 11.28 -3.06
C PHE A 991 26.10 11.99 -3.32
N TRP A 992 26.22 13.20 -2.80
CA TRP A 992 27.49 13.92 -2.80
C TRP A 992 28.16 13.74 -1.46
N LEU A 993 29.47 13.55 -1.44
CA LEU A 993 30.27 13.52 -0.21
C LEU A 993 31.41 14.52 -0.31
N SER A 994 31.73 15.25 0.76
CA SER A 994 32.86 16.17 0.75
C SER A 994 34.16 15.40 0.52
N ARG A 995 35.02 15.96 -0.35
CA ARG A 995 36.27 15.33 -0.77
C ARG A 995 37.19 15.01 0.42
N HIS A 996 37.18 15.90 1.40
CA HIS A 996 37.95 15.84 2.65
C HIS A 996 37.00 15.98 3.84
N GLU A 997 37.54 15.78 5.05
CA GLU A 997 36.96 16.27 6.29
C GLU A 997 36.78 17.80 6.24
N VAL A 998 35.86 18.31 7.06
CA VAL A 998 35.67 19.76 7.19
C VAL A 998 36.90 20.37 7.84
N THR A 999 37.50 21.38 7.21
CA THR A 999 38.70 22.02 7.71
C THR A 999 38.39 23.04 8.80
N ARG A 1000 39.41 23.41 9.58
CA ARG A 1000 39.33 24.47 10.58
C ARG A 1000 38.91 25.81 9.97
N GLY A 1001 39.44 26.17 8.80
CA GLY A 1001 39.04 27.38 8.06
C GLY A 1001 37.57 27.34 7.61
N GLN A 1002 37.09 26.19 7.14
CA GLN A 1002 35.69 26.02 6.76
C GLN A 1002 34.75 26.13 7.97
N LEU A 1003 35.10 25.55 9.13
CA LEU A 1003 34.33 25.71 10.37
C LEU A 1003 34.34 27.18 10.85
N GLN A 1004 35.47 27.87 10.72
CA GLN A 1004 35.58 29.28 11.09
C GLN A 1004 34.54 30.15 10.35
N GLN A 1005 34.34 29.91 9.05
CA GLN A 1005 33.30 30.60 8.27
C GLN A 1005 31.89 30.39 8.86
N PHE A 1006 31.58 29.18 9.30
CA PHE A 1006 30.32 28.89 9.97
C PHE A 1006 30.20 29.63 11.30
N VAL A 1007 31.23 29.57 12.16
CA VAL A 1007 31.26 30.22 13.46
C VAL A 1007 31.07 31.74 13.34
N GLU A 1008 31.80 32.37 12.43
CA GLU A 1008 31.75 33.82 12.24
C GLU A 1008 30.45 34.29 11.59
N GLN A 1009 29.99 33.61 10.53
CA GLN A 1009 28.81 34.04 9.77
C GLN A 1009 27.48 33.65 10.44
N ALA A 1010 27.43 32.51 11.15
CA ALA A 1010 26.23 32.08 11.88
C ALA A 1010 26.21 32.56 13.34
N GLY A 1011 27.32 33.11 13.85
CA GLY A 1011 27.48 33.43 15.27
C GLY A 1011 27.42 32.18 16.17
N HIS A 1012 27.82 31.03 15.65
CA HIS A 1012 27.74 29.76 16.38
C HIS A 1012 28.81 29.68 17.46
N LYS A 1013 28.47 29.14 18.63
CA LYS A 1013 29.42 28.72 19.65
C LYS A 1013 29.37 27.21 19.78
N THR A 1014 30.52 26.57 19.63
CA THR A 1014 30.62 25.12 19.74
C THR A 1014 30.17 24.64 21.12
N GLU A 1015 29.79 23.38 21.22
CA GLU A 1015 29.32 22.81 22.48
C GLU A 1015 30.38 22.87 23.58
N ALA A 1016 31.64 22.63 23.23
CA ALA A 1016 32.81 22.79 24.09
C ALA A 1016 32.96 24.21 24.65
N GLU A 1017 32.67 25.24 23.84
CA GLU A 1017 32.69 26.64 24.28
C GLU A 1017 31.46 27.01 25.13
N ARG A 1018 30.28 26.51 24.74
CA ARG A 1018 28.98 26.86 25.35
C ARG A 1018 28.83 26.32 26.76
N ASN A 1019 29.32 25.10 27.01
CA ASN A 1019 29.22 24.46 28.31
C ASN A 1019 30.31 24.93 29.31
N GLY A 1020 31.34 25.65 28.82
CA GLY A 1020 32.46 26.16 29.62
C GLY A 1020 33.41 25.10 30.18
N LYS A 1021 33.23 23.83 29.82
CA LYS A 1021 34.07 22.70 30.23
C LYS A 1021 35.18 22.41 29.23
N GLY A 1022 35.04 22.86 27.99
CA GLY A 1022 35.92 22.51 26.88
C GLY A 1022 35.77 21.04 26.47
N GLY A 1023 36.57 20.59 25.52
CA GLY A 1023 36.63 19.21 25.07
C GLY A 1023 37.70 18.39 25.78
N PHE A 1024 37.87 17.15 25.33
CA PHE A 1024 38.83 16.20 25.90
C PHE A 1024 40.18 16.25 25.16
N GLY A 1025 41.26 16.06 25.92
CA GLY A 1025 42.62 15.99 25.40
C GLY A 1025 43.61 15.59 26.48
N VAL A 1026 44.91 15.78 26.23
CA VAL A 1026 45.97 15.44 27.18
C VAL A 1026 46.34 16.65 28.03
N VAL A 1027 46.09 16.59 29.34
CA VAL A 1027 46.40 17.63 30.34
C VAL A 1027 47.44 17.07 31.30
N GLY A 1028 48.64 17.66 31.34
CA GLY A 1028 49.69 17.21 32.27
C GLY A 1028 50.12 15.74 32.08
N GLY A 1029 49.99 15.21 30.85
CA GLY A 1029 50.30 13.81 30.53
C GLY A 1029 49.16 12.83 30.81
N GLN A 1030 47.98 13.29 31.24
CA GLN A 1030 46.79 12.45 31.47
C GLN A 1030 45.62 12.87 30.58
N TRP A 1031 44.77 11.91 30.21
CA TRP A 1031 43.53 12.19 29.49
C TRP A 1031 42.53 12.91 30.38
N GLY A 1032 41.99 14.04 29.93
CA GLY A 1032 41.04 14.84 30.70
C GLY A 1032 40.34 15.91 29.89
N GLN A 1033 39.26 16.46 30.45
CA GLN A 1033 38.53 17.59 29.89
C GLN A 1033 39.12 18.90 30.43
N ASP A 1034 39.37 19.88 29.55
CA ASP A 1034 39.95 21.17 29.94
C ASP A 1034 39.21 22.32 29.24
N PRO A 1035 38.78 23.38 29.95
CA PRO A 1035 38.09 24.52 29.36
C PRO A 1035 38.85 25.24 28.23
N ARG A 1036 40.17 25.04 28.13
CA ARG A 1036 41.00 25.61 27.07
C ARG A 1036 40.88 24.84 25.75
N PHE A 1037 40.43 23.59 25.78
CA PHE A 1037 40.29 22.74 24.60
C PHE A 1037 38.99 23.07 23.88
N VAL A 1038 39.12 23.81 22.79
CA VAL A 1038 38.02 24.23 21.90
C VAL A 1038 38.51 24.14 20.45
N TRP A 1039 37.61 24.24 19.48
CA TRP A 1039 37.95 24.11 18.05
C TRP A 1039 39.07 25.08 17.59
N SER A 1040 39.16 26.26 18.21
CA SER A 1040 40.18 27.28 17.92
C SER A 1040 41.50 27.08 18.70
N ASN A 1041 41.50 26.19 19.70
CA ASN A 1041 42.68 25.84 20.50
C ASN A 1041 42.57 24.37 20.98
N PRO A 1042 42.91 23.39 20.14
CA PRO A 1042 42.70 21.98 20.45
C PRO A 1042 43.78 21.38 21.37
N GLY A 1043 44.79 22.17 21.75
CA GLY A 1043 45.95 21.73 22.54
C GLY A 1043 47.19 21.38 21.73
N PHE A 1044 47.15 21.55 20.41
CA PHE A 1044 48.27 21.45 19.48
C PHE A 1044 48.10 22.45 18.32
N GLU A 1045 49.13 22.66 17.50
CA GLU A 1045 49.09 23.63 16.40
C GLU A 1045 48.23 23.12 15.22
N GLN A 1046 47.33 23.96 14.70
CA GLN A 1046 46.57 23.72 13.48
C GLN A 1046 46.55 24.98 12.60
N THR A 1047 46.65 24.79 11.29
CA THR A 1047 46.35 25.83 10.28
C THR A 1047 44.90 25.72 9.81
N ASP A 1048 44.45 26.60 8.92
CA ASP A 1048 43.08 26.58 8.38
C ASP A 1048 42.81 25.36 7.47
N GLU A 1049 43.87 24.74 6.94
CA GLU A 1049 43.83 23.56 6.07
C GLU A 1049 43.79 22.23 6.85
N HIS A 1050 43.94 22.25 8.17
CA HIS A 1050 43.81 21.04 9.00
C HIS A 1050 42.34 20.68 9.19
N PRO A 1051 41.98 19.39 9.37
CA PRO A 1051 40.63 19.01 9.75
C PRO A 1051 40.28 19.64 11.10
N VAL A 1052 39.04 20.08 11.26
CA VAL A 1052 38.61 20.62 12.54
C VAL A 1052 38.44 19.50 13.57
N VAL A 1053 38.87 19.77 14.81
CA VAL A 1053 38.71 18.87 15.97
C VAL A 1053 38.04 19.63 17.12
N GLN A 1054 37.80 18.97 18.25
CA GLN A 1054 37.07 19.53 19.39
C GLN A 1054 35.64 19.97 19.03
N VAL A 1055 34.99 19.24 18.12
CA VAL A 1055 33.61 19.47 17.68
C VAL A 1055 32.71 18.29 18.02
N SER A 1056 31.51 18.59 18.54
CA SER A 1056 30.52 17.57 18.85
C SER A 1056 29.70 17.16 17.61
N ARG A 1057 28.94 16.07 17.70
CA ARG A 1057 27.99 15.70 16.64
C ARG A 1057 26.94 16.79 16.44
N ASN A 1058 26.50 17.42 17.53
CA ASN A 1058 25.55 18.53 17.48
C ASN A 1058 26.12 19.73 16.70
N ASP A 1059 27.40 20.06 16.93
CA ASP A 1059 28.09 21.12 16.18
C ASP A 1059 28.18 20.80 14.69
N ALA A 1060 28.52 19.56 14.35
CA ALA A 1060 28.60 19.10 12.97
C ALA A 1060 27.24 19.11 12.26
N GLU A 1061 26.15 18.74 12.95
CA GLU A 1061 24.80 18.86 12.41
C GLU A 1061 24.38 20.33 12.20
N GLU A 1062 24.73 21.24 13.12
CA GLU A 1062 24.46 22.67 12.94
C GLU A 1062 25.24 23.24 11.74
N PHE A 1063 26.49 22.82 11.55
CA PHE A 1063 27.26 23.17 10.35
C PHE A 1063 26.53 22.72 9.07
N CYS A 1064 26.02 21.49 9.05
CA CYS A 1064 25.24 20.97 7.92
C CYS A 1064 23.95 21.77 7.66
N ARG A 1065 23.24 22.17 8.73
CA ARG A 1065 22.03 23.01 8.62
C ARG A 1065 22.36 24.41 8.10
N TRP A 1066 23.44 25.02 8.57
CA TRP A 1066 23.91 26.30 8.06
C TRP A 1066 24.29 26.21 6.59
N LEU A 1067 25.06 25.19 6.21
CA LEU A 1067 25.46 24.96 4.82
C LEU A 1067 24.24 24.76 3.90
N SER A 1068 23.22 24.04 4.37
CA SER A 1068 21.96 23.85 3.64
C SER A 1068 21.24 25.16 3.36
N LYS A 1069 21.20 26.06 4.35
CA LYS A 1069 20.63 27.41 4.18
C LYS A 1069 21.47 28.24 3.21
N LYS A 1070 22.80 28.19 3.35
CA LYS A 1070 23.74 28.94 2.51
C LYS A 1070 23.69 28.52 1.04
N ALA A 1071 23.50 27.23 0.78
CA ALA A 1071 23.44 26.66 -0.57
C ALA A 1071 22.04 26.72 -1.22
N GLY A 1072 21.16 27.61 -0.77
CA GLY A 1072 19.87 27.86 -1.43
C GLY A 1072 18.84 26.73 -1.27
N GLY A 1073 18.92 25.94 -0.21
CA GLY A 1073 17.92 24.92 0.14
C GLY A 1073 18.32 23.47 -0.15
N ALA A 1074 19.48 23.22 -0.75
CA ALA A 1074 20.02 21.87 -0.90
C ALA A 1074 20.32 21.24 0.49
N LYS A 1075 19.99 19.96 0.68
CA LYS A 1075 20.04 19.30 1.99
C LYS A 1075 21.39 18.65 2.28
N TYR A 1076 22.24 19.35 3.05
CA TYR A 1076 23.50 18.84 3.59
C TYR A 1076 23.28 18.18 4.95
N VAL A 1077 23.95 17.05 5.18
CA VAL A 1077 23.82 16.18 6.36
C VAL A 1077 25.17 15.53 6.68
N LEU A 1078 25.31 14.94 7.86
CA LEU A 1078 26.37 13.95 8.09
C LEU A 1078 26.10 12.71 7.22
N PRO A 1079 27.14 12.04 6.68
CA PRO A 1079 26.96 10.77 5.99
C PRO A 1079 26.36 9.73 6.95
N SER A 1080 25.57 8.80 6.41
CA SER A 1080 25.26 7.61 7.18
C SER A 1080 26.49 6.73 7.37
N GLU A 1081 26.46 5.86 8.38
CA GLU A 1081 27.52 4.90 8.66
C GLU A 1081 27.81 4.04 7.41
N ALA A 1082 26.77 3.60 6.72
CA ALA A 1082 26.91 2.85 5.47
C ALA A 1082 27.40 3.70 4.29
N GLN A 1083 26.94 4.94 4.15
CA GLN A 1083 27.45 5.86 3.12
C GLN A 1083 28.94 6.11 3.31
N TRP A 1084 29.38 6.30 4.56
CA TRP A 1084 30.79 6.50 4.89
C TRP A 1084 31.64 5.28 4.53
N GLU A 1085 31.24 4.07 4.94
CA GLU A 1085 32.03 2.87 4.67
C GLU A 1085 32.07 2.51 3.18
N TYR A 1086 30.94 2.65 2.48
CA TYR A 1086 30.89 2.47 1.02
C TYR A 1086 31.84 3.42 0.29
N ALA A 1087 31.82 4.69 0.70
CA ALA A 1087 32.67 5.73 0.14
C ALA A 1087 34.14 5.50 0.50
N CYS A 1088 34.44 5.04 1.72
CA CYS A 1088 35.79 4.72 2.20
C CYS A 1088 36.41 3.57 1.40
N ARG A 1089 35.68 2.44 1.29
CA ARG A 1089 36.12 1.24 0.58
C ARG A 1089 36.34 1.48 -0.91
N ALA A 1090 35.47 2.27 -1.54
CA ALA A 1090 35.57 2.64 -2.96
C ALA A 1090 35.88 1.45 -3.89
N GLY A 1091 35.14 0.35 -3.72
CA GLY A 1091 35.30 -0.87 -4.52
C GLY A 1091 36.27 -1.90 -3.94
N SER A 1092 37.05 -1.55 -2.92
CA SER A 1092 37.94 -2.49 -2.24
C SER A 1092 37.20 -3.41 -1.26
N THR A 1093 37.65 -4.66 -1.18
CA THR A 1093 37.21 -5.66 -0.20
C THR A 1093 38.19 -5.83 0.97
N THR A 1094 39.35 -5.16 0.94
CA THR A 1094 40.38 -5.22 1.99
C THR A 1094 40.06 -4.29 3.18
N LEU A 1095 40.90 -4.29 4.23
CA LEU A 1095 40.70 -3.43 5.40
C LEU A 1095 40.91 -1.95 5.06
N PHE A 1096 41.82 -1.66 4.13
CA PHE A 1096 42.14 -0.33 3.63
C PHE A 1096 42.02 -0.23 2.10
N TYR A 1097 41.68 0.93 1.53
CA TYR A 1097 41.33 1.03 0.11
C TYR A 1097 42.51 0.83 -0.88
N LEU A 1098 43.77 1.04 -0.49
CA LEU A 1098 44.96 0.68 -1.28
C LEU A 1098 45.52 -0.72 -0.94
N GLY A 1099 44.81 -1.49 -0.10
CA GLY A 1099 45.26 -2.78 0.41
C GLY A 1099 45.98 -2.71 1.75
N ASP A 1100 46.28 -3.89 2.31
CA ASP A 1100 46.63 -4.07 3.73
C ASP A 1100 48.14 -4.12 4.04
N SER A 1101 48.99 -3.87 3.04
CA SER A 1101 50.45 -3.92 3.23
C SER A 1101 51.00 -2.69 3.97
N GLU A 1102 52.07 -2.83 4.77
CA GLU A 1102 52.70 -1.71 5.48
C GLU A 1102 53.07 -0.53 4.56
N ALA A 1103 53.57 -0.83 3.35
CA ALA A 1103 53.89 0.18 2.36
C ALA A 1103 52.63 0.96 1.91
N ALA A 1104 51.51 0.27 1.73
CA ALA A 1104 50.24 0.90 1.38
C ALA A 1104 49.68 1.75 2.54
N LEU A 1105 49.84 1.31 3.80
CA LEU A 1105 49.38 2.07 4.97
C LEU A 1105 50.02 3.47 5.04
N GLY A 1106 51.33 3.57 4.78
CA GLY A 1106 52.05 4.84 4.78
C GLY A 1106 51.60 5.84 3.69
N GLU A 1107 50.86 5.39 2.69
CA GLU A 1107 50.35 6.23 1.59
C GLU A 1107 48.86 6.63 1.76
N GLN A 1108 48.16 6.05 2.74
CA GLN A 1108 46.69 6.19 2.87
C GLN A 1108 46.18 6.43 4.30
N VAL A 1109 47.00 6.23 5.35
CA VAL A 1109 46.58 6.35 6.75
C VAL A 1109 47.39 7.38 7.53
N TRP A 1110 46.70 8.33 8.15
CA TRP A 1110 47.27 9.19 9.20
C TRP A 1110 47.08 8.54 10.58
N SER A 1111 48.17 8.15 11.22
CA SER A 1111 48.18 7.36 12.47
C SER A 1111 49.18 7.89 13.48
N LYS A 1112 49.15 7.36 14.70
CA LYS A 1112 50.07 7.70 15.78
C LYS A 1112 51.53 7.53 15.37
N GLU A 1113 51.82 6.55 14.52
CA GLU A 1113 53.16 6.25 14.03
C GLU A 1113 53.75 7.37 13.16
N ASN A 1114 52.92 8.09 12.40
CA ASN A 1114 53.36 9.16 11.48
C ASN A 1114 52.81 10.56 11.84
N SER A 1115 52.11 10.70 12.96
CA SER A 1115 51.45 11.94 13.40
C SER A 1115 51.79 12.33 14.85
N PRO A 1116 53.08 12.48 15.23
CA PRO A 1116 53.49 12.69 16.62
C PRO A 1116 53.11 14.06 17.22
N ARG A 1117 52.56 14.98 16.41
CA ARG A 1117 52.32 16.38 16.78
C ARG A 1117 50.88 16.87 16.60
N GLY A 1118 49.94 15.99 16.26
CA GLY A 1118 48.55 16.36 15.98
C GLY A 1118 48.08 15.91 14.60
N THR A 1119 46.98 16.52 14.14
CA THR A 1119 46.44 16.32 12.78
C THR A 1119 47.36 16.88 11.70
N HIS A 1120 47.12 16.49 10.45
CA HIS A 1120 47.81 17.03 9.27
C HIS A 1120 46.83 17.78 8.35
N PRO A 1121 47.31 18.71 7.49
CA PRO A 1121 46.47 19.32 6.46
C PRO A 1121 45.78 18.27 5.60
N VAL A 1122 44.52 18.49 5.25
CA VAL A 1122 43.74 17.55 4.44
C VAL A 1122 44.30 17.44 3.01
N GLY A 1123 44.12 16.27 2.38
CA GLY A 1123 44.45 16.00 0.99
C GLY A 1123 45.92 15.67 0.70
N GLN A 1124 46.71 15.36 1.74
CA GLN A 1124 48.15 15.08 1.59
C GLN A 1124 48.47 13.61 1.22
N LEU A 1125 47.58 12.67 1.54
CA LEU A 1125 47.72 11.25 1.18
C LEU A 1125 47.06 10.94 -0.16
N LYS A 1126 47.24 9.72 -0.67
CA LYS A 1126 46.62 9.33 -1.96
C LYS A 1126 45.10 9.25 -1.81
N PRO A 1127 44.31 9.65 -2.83
CA PRO A 1127 42.87 9.45 -2.78
C PRO A 1127 42.47 8.00 -3.08
N ASN A 1128 41.26 7.62 -2.69
CA ASN A 1128 40.64 6.37 -3.10
C ASN A 1128 40.03 6.46 -4.52
N ALA A 1129 39.44 5.36 -5.01
CA ALA A 1129 38.89 5.27 -6.36
C ALA A 1129 37.76 6.27 -6.67
N TRP A 1130 37.09 6.82 -5.64
CA TRP A 1130 36.09 7.87 -5.78
C TRP A 1130 36.68 9.29 -5.80
N ASN A 1131 38.00 9.45 -5.69
CA ASN A 1131 38.67 10.74 -5.50
C ASN A 1131 38.39 11.38 -4.12
N LEU A 1132 38.19 10.56 -3.08
CA LEU A 1132 38.09 11.00 -1.68
C LEU A 1132 39.42 10.81 -0.98
N PHE A 1133 39.76 11.73 -0.09
CA PHE A 1133 41.02 11.77 0.65
C PHE A 1133 40.78 11.52 2.14
N ASP A 1134 41.86 11.10 2.82
CA ASP A 1134 41.94 10.98 4.27
C ASP A 1134 40.78 10.17 4.88
N MET A 1135 40.30 9.14 4.18
CA MET A 1135 39.25 8.24 4.67
C MET A 1135 39.73 7.32 5.81
N HIS A 1136 41.03 7.29 6.09
CA HIS A 1136 41.65 6.48 7.13
C HIS A 1136 42.56 7.36 8.01
N GLY A 1137 42.15 7.57 9.26
CA GLY A 1137 42.93 8.33 10.24
C GLY A 1137 42.71 9.83 10.18
N ASN A 1138 43.71 10.59 10.65
CA ASN A 1138 43.70 12.05 10.84
C ASN A 1138 42.69 12.48 11.91
N VAL A 1139 41.40 12.30 11.66
CA VAL A 1139 40.33 12.48 12.63
C VAL A 1139 39.29 11.37 12.52
N TRP A 1140 38.75 10.98 13.67
CA TRP A 1140 37.51 10.24 13.73
C TRP A 1140 36.38 11.10 13.16
N GLU A 1141 35.48 10.51 12.39
CA GLU A 1141 34.43 11.26 11.71
C GLU A 1141 33.02 10.88 12.17
N TRP A 1142 32.25 11.88 12.57
CA TRP A 1142 30.86 11.70 12.94
C TRP A 1142 29.99 11.20 11.77
N CYS A 1143 29.20 10.16 12.04
CA CYS A 1143 28.11 9.73 11.17
C CYS A 1143 26.74 10.15 11.75
N SER A 1144 25.70 10.10 10.91
CA SER A 1144 24.34 10.43 11.34
C SER A 1144 23.74 9.42 12.33
N ASP A 1145 24.27 8.20 12.34
CA ASP A 1145 23.64 6.98 12.84
C ASP A 1145 23.79 6.83 14.35
N GLY A 1146 22.73 6.35 14.99
CA GLY A 1146 22.82 5.82 16.34
C GLY A 1146 23.77 4.64 16.40
N TYR A 1147 24.43 4.44 17.52
CA TYR A 1147 25.32 3.29 17.71
C TYR A 1147 24.60 2.15 18.43
N ALA A 1148 24.75 0.92 17.93
CA ALA A 1148 24.52 -0.28 18.70
C ALA A 1148 25.55 -1.36 18.33
N ALA A 1149 26.07 -2.01 19.37
CA ALA A 1149 27.08 -3.06 19.29
C ALA A 1149 26.67 -4.21 18.35
N ASP A 1150 25.41 -4.64 18.43
CA ASP A 1150 24.86 -5.78 17.70
C ASP A 1150 24.16 -5.40 16.38
N TYR A 1151 24.22 -4.12 15.96
CA TYR A 1151 23.38 -3.62 14.86
C TYR A 1151 23.57 -4.39 13.55
N TYR A 1152 24.79 -4.78 13.20
CA TYR A 1152 25.06 -5.51 11.94
C TYR A 1152 24.34 -6.85 11.84
N LYS A 1153 23.98 -7.49 12.96
CA LYS A 1153 23.21 -8.75 12.96
C LYS A 1153 21.75 -8.56 12.50
N LYS A 1154 21.25 -7.34 12.54
CA LYS A 1154 19.86 -6.95 12.22
C LYS A 1154 19.79 -5.77 11.26
N SER A 1155 20.90 -5.45 10.60
CA SER A 1155 21.02 -4.32 9.68
C SER A 1155 20.19 -4.59 8.42
N PRO A 1156 19.34 -3.66 7.98
CA PRO A 1156 18.63 -3.79 6.71
C PRO A 1156 19.60 -3.69 5.53
N THR A 1157 19.25 -4.31 4.41
CA THR A 1157 20.10 -4.30 3.21
C THR A 1157 20.15 -2.92 2.53
N ASN A 1158 19.03 -2.21 2.46
CA ASN A 1158 18.95 -0.94 1.73
C ASN A 1158 19.10 0.25 2.67
N ASP A 1159 20.10 1.09 2.41
CA ASP A 1159 20.37 2.37 3.11
C ASP A 1159 20.23 2.31 4.65
N PRO A 1160 20.96 1.43 5.36
CA PRO A 1160 20.84 1.32 6.81
C PRO A 1160 21.26 2.62 7.52
N THR A 1161 20.55 2.96 8.61
CA THR A 1161 20.69 4.23 9.35
C THR A 1161 20.97 4.05 10.84
N GLY A 1162 21.38 2.86 11.28
CA GLY A 1162 21.52 2.52 12.70
C GLY A 1162 20.17 2.24 13.41
N PRO A 1163 20.18 1.94 14.72
CA PRO A 1163 19.00 1.80 15.54
C PRO A 1163 18.19 3.10 15.63
N ALA A 1164 16.85 2.99 15.70
CA ALA A 1164 15.93 4.13 15.77
C ALA A 1164 16.14 5.03 17.00
N THR A 1165 16.65 4.47 18.10
CA THR A 1165 17.06 5.20 19.30
C THR A 1165 18.41 4.69 19.78
N SER A 1166 19.30 5.60 20.15
CA SER A 1166 20.58 5.25 20.77
C SER A 1166 21.10 6.38 21.67
N PRO A 1167 21.73 6.06 22.82
CA PRO A 1167 22.39 7.05 23.67
C PRO A 1167 23.74 7.54 23.11
N ALA A 1168 24.26 6.89 22.06
CA ALA A 1168 25.54 7.21 21.46
C ALA A 1168 25.43 7.17 19.93
N TYR A 1169 26.39 7.79 19.25
CA TYR A 1169 26.42 7.90 17.81
C TYR A 1169 27.73 7.36 17.26
N VAL A 1170 27.65 6.90 16.02
CA VAL A 1170 28.77 6.28 15.32
C VAL A 1170 29.79 7.33 14.93
N SER A 1171 31.06 6.98 15.13
CA SER A 1171 32.21 7.68 14.57
C SER A 1171 33.11 6.68 13.83
N ARG A 1172 33.65 7.06 12.67
CA ARG A 1172 34.39 6.15 11.77
C ARG A 1172 35.81 6.65 11.45
N GLY A 1173 36.68 5.72 11.02
CA GLY A 1173 37.91 6.04 10.31
C GLY A 1173 39.21 6.13 11.12
N GLY A 1174 39.15 6.29 12.45
CA GLY A 1174 40.36 6.46 13.27
C GLY A 1174 40.88 7.89 13.31
N GLY A 1175 41.69 8.26 14.30
CA GLY A 1175 42.28 9.59 14.41
C GLY A 1175 43.81 9.58 14.40
N TRP A 1176 44.45 10.75 14.36
CA TRP A 1176 45.91 10.89 14.38
C TRP A 1176 46.59 10.25 15.60
N GLY A 1177 45.87 10.11 16.72
CA GLY A 1177 46.34 9.43 17.93
C GLY A 1177 46.10 7.91 17.95
N SER A 1178 45.38 7.38 16.97
CA SER A 1178 45.07 5.96 16.81
C SER A 1178 46.19 5.23 16.10
N HIS A 1179 46.37 3.95 16.42
CA HIS A 1179 47.30 3.10 15.67
C HIS A 1179 46.75 2.83 14.25
N ALA A 1180 47.61 2.63 13.25
CA ALA A 1180 47.17 2.41 11.87
C ALA A 1180 46.12 1.27 11.72
N TRP A 1181 46.22 0.20 12.51
CA TRP A 1181 45.28 -0.94 12.50
C TRP A 1181 43.90 -0.61 13.10
N GLU A 1182 43.75 0.49 13.83
CA GLU A 1182 42.47 1.01 14.32
C GLU A 1182 41.73 1.82 13.25
N SER A 1183 42.46 2.40 12.28
CA SER A 1183 41.95 3.34 11.27
C SER A 1183 41.42 2.65 9.99
N ARG A 1184 40.90 1.43 10.11
CA ARG A 1184 40.40 0.61 9.00
C ARG A 1184 39.01 1.05 8.52
N SER A 1185 38.59 0.62 7.33
CA SER A 1185 37.26 0.95 6.75
C SER A 1185 36.10 0.58 7.66
N THR A 1186 36.27 -0.48 8.45
CA THR A 1186 35.26 -1.03 9.37
C THR A 1186 35.35 -0.42 10.77
N GLY A 1187 36.43 0.31 11.06
CA GLY A 1187 36.77 0.87 12.37
C GLY A 1187 35.67 1.79 12.85
N ARG A 1188 34.95 1.38 13.90
CA ARG A 1188 33.82 2.15 14.43
C ARG A 1188 33.95 2.40 15.92
N SER A 1189 33.68 3.62 16.33
CA SER A 1189 33.66 4.06 17.73
C SER A 1189 32.29 4.62 18.07
N ASN A 1190 32.00 4.74 19.38
CA ASN A 1190 30.76 5.30 19.87
C ASN A 1190 31.03 6.39 20.90
N LYS A 1191 30.32 7.50 20.78
CA LYS A 1191 30.43 8.67 21.65
C LYS A 1191 29.04 9.32 21.79
N THR A 1192 28.78 10.03 22.89
CA THR A 1192 27.53 10.79 23.04
C THR A 1192 27.53 12.01 22.10
N ALA A 1193 26.35 12.56 21.81
CA ALA A 1193 26.23 13.65 20.84
C ALA A 1193 27.01 14.92 21.21
N GLU A 1194 27.24 15.13 22.51
CA GLU A 1194 27.91 16.28 23.11
C GLU A 1194 29.43 16.10 23.24
N TYR A 1195 29.92 14.88 22.98
CA TYR A 1195 31.33 14.56 23.15
C TYR A 1195 32.18 15.29 22.11
N ALA A 1196 33.28 15.89 22.54
CA ALA A 1196 34.26 16.55 21.69
C ALA A 1196 35.66 16.25 22.22
N ASP A 1197 36.58 15.84 21.35
CA ASP A 1197 37.98 15.61 21.72
C ASP A 1197 38.96 16.08 20.63
N HIS A 1198 40.25 15.96 20.92
CA HIS A 1198 41.34 16.44 20.07
C HIS A 1198 41.57 15.65 18.77
N ALA A 1199 40.75 14.63 18.49
CA ALA A 1199 40.84 13.76 17.32
C ALA A 1199 39.46 13.51 16.68
N GLN A 1200 38.39 14.16 17.15
CA GLN A 1200 37.03 14.00 16.65
C GLN A 1200 36.65 15.18 15.73
N GLY A 1201 36.41 14.88 14.45
CA GLY A 1201 35.96 15.77 13.40
C GLY A 1201 34.75 15.21 12.64
N PHE A 1202 34.54 15.67 11.41
CA PHE A 1202 33.44 15.21 10.55
C PHE A 1202 33.65 15.60 9.08
N ARG A 1203 32.91 14.93 8.20
CA ARG A 1203 32.73 15.30 6.79
C ARG A 1203 31.26 15.43 6.44
N VAL A 1204 30.93 16.00 5.28
CA VAL A 1204 29.55 16.37 4.93
C VAL A 1204 29.07 15.60 3.71
N ALA A 1205 27.85 15.08 3.77
CA ALA A 1205 27.12 14.55 2.62
C ALA A 1205 26.02 15.51 2.16
N MET A 1206 25.60 15.42 0.90
CA MET A 1206 24.41 16.11 0.38
C MET A 1206 23.54 15.14 -0.41
N ARG A 1207 22.25 15.10 -0.07
CA ARG A 1207 21.27 14.26 -0.78
C ARG A 1207 21.02 14.82 -2.18
N ILE A 1208 20.92 13.93 -3.17
CA ILE A 1208 20.44 14.28 -4.50
C ILE A 1208 18.96 13.92 -4.53
N ASP A 1209 18.10 14.93 -4.60
CA ASP A 1209 16.67 14.72 -4.84
C ASP A 1209 16.48 14.39 -6.34
N ALA A 1210 16.98 13.23 -6.76
CA ALA A 1210 16.65 12.69 -8.07
C ALA A 1210 15.15 12.31 -8.05
N PRO A 1211 14.36 12.61 -9.10
CA PRO A 1211 13.05 12.00 -9.23
C PRO A 1211 13.25 10.49 -9.26
N LEU A 1212 12.84 9.81 -8.19
CA LEU A 1212 12.81 8.35 -8.14
C LEU A 1212 12.12 7.83 -9.41
N PRO A 1213 12.53 6.67 -9.97
CA PRO A 1213 11.68 5.95 -10.89
C PRO A 1213 10.34 5.73 -10.17
N SER A 1214 9.32 6.45 -10.61
CA SER A 1214 7.97 6.37 -10.09
C SER A 1214 7.34 5.05 -10.56
N GLY A 1215 7.81 3.93 -10.03
CA GLY A 1215 6.90 2.85 -9.71
C GLY A 1215 6.10 3.35 -8.51
N ARG A 1216 4.77 3.49 -8.67
CA ARG A 1216 3.89 3.80 -7.55
C ARG A 1216 3.99 2.64 -6.53
N VAL A 1217 4.91 2.75 -5.59
CA VAL A 1217 4.71 2.25 -4.23
C VAL A 1217 3.56 3.09 -3.68
N GLY A 1218 2.44 2.43 -3.37
CA GLY A 1218 1.30 3.09 -2.74
C GLY A 1218 1.78 3.89 -1.54
N GLU A 1219 1.29 5.13 -1.43
CA GLU A 1219 1.66 6.03 -0.34
C GLU A 1219 1.53 5.33 1.02
N GLU A 1220 2.66 5.13 1.71
CA GLU A 1220 2.62 4.99 3.16
C GLU A 1220 2.06 6.30 3.75
N PRO A 1221 1.12 6.23 4.71
CA PRO A 1221 0.58 7.42 5.35
C PRO A 1221 1.70 8.15 6.08
N ARG A 1222 1.97 9.39 5.67
CA ARG A 1222 2.87 10.29 6.39
C ARG A 1222 2.36 10.47 7.82
N LEU A 1223 3.09 9.91 8.78
CA LEU A 1223 3.07 10.33 10.17
C LEU A 1223 3.49 11.80 10.24
N LEU A 1224 2.51 12.69 10.40
CA LEU A 1224 2.74 14.06 10.85
C LEU A 1224 3.25 13.98 12.30
N SER A 1225 4.58 14.09 12.46
CA SER A 1225 5.18 14.43 13.76
C SER A 1225 5.10 15.94 13.98
N PRO A 1226 4.89 16.41 15.23
CA PRO A 1226 4.44 17.76 15.53
C PRO A 1226 5.60 18.78 15.49
N HIS A 1227 5.39 19.92 14.83
CA HIS A 1227 6.27 21.07 14.94
C HIS A 1227 6.00 21.87 16.25
N PRO A 1228 7.02 22.59 16.75
CA PRO A 1228 7.15 23.02 18.14
C PRO A 1228 6.27 24.25 18.47
N THR A 1229 5.75 24.26 19.69
CA THR A 1229 5.00 25.37 20.28
C THR A 1229 5.90 26.58 20.54
N VAL A 1230 5.58 27.71 19.89
CA VAL A 1230 6.06 29.04 20.28
C VAL A 1230 5.18 29.57 21.41
N ARG A 1231 5.82 29.93 22.52
CA ARG A 1231 5.22 30.59 23.70
C ARG A 1231 4.73 32.00 23.37
N ALA A 1232 3.55 32.34 23.90
CA ALA A 1232 3.17 33.72 24.24
C ALA A 1232 2.27 33.72 25.49
N ASP A 1233 2.96 33.88 26.62
CA ASP A 1233 2.63 34.51 27.90
C ASP A 1233 1.29 35.26 28.14
N PHE A 1234 0.62 34.83 29.25
CA PHE A 1234 -0.09 35.57 30.34
C PHE A 1234 -1.38 36.39 30.09
N PRO A 1235 -2.19 36.73 31.12
CA PRO A 1235 -2.54 36.04 32.39
C PRO A 1235 -4.05 36.08 32.79
N HIS A 1236 -4.41 35.26 33.81
CA HIS A 1236 -5.36 35.49 34.94
C HIS A 1236 -6.69 36.26 34.70
N THR A 1237 -7.88 35.85 35.16
CA THR A 1237 -8.24 35.38 36.51
C THR A 1237 -9.74 35.06 36.59
N ALA A 1238 -10.10 34.16 37.51
CA ALA A 1238 -11.25 34.20 38.42
C ALA A 1238 -12.69 34.12 37.84
N VAL A 1239 -13.50 33.09 38.09
CA VAL A 1239 -14.09 32.53 39.34
C VAL A 1239 -15.63 32.63 39.15
N HIS A 1240 -16.36 31.61 39.65
CA HIS A 1240 -17.81 31.55 39.94
C HIS A 1240 -18.74 30.92 38.89
N GLN A 1241 -18.84 29.58 38.99
CA GLN A 1241 -20.08 28.83 39.29
C GLN A 1241 -21.08 29.61 40.19
N PRO A 1242 -22.39 29.24 40.34
CA PRO A 1242 -23.09 28.05 39.79
C PRO A 1242 -24.61 28.25 39.48
N LEU A 1243 -25.28 27.11 39.24
CA LEU A 1243 -26.70 26.77 39.47
C LEU A 1243 -27.74 27.24 38.44
N ALA A 1244 -28.26 26.30 37.63
CA ALA A 1244 -29.43 25.48 37.97
C ALA A 1244 -29.46 24.22 37.09
#